data_AF-A0A8B9GDB1-F1
#
_entry.id   AF-A0A8B9GDB1-F1
#
_cell.length_a   1.000
_cell.length_b   1.000
_cell.length_c   1.000
_cell.angle_alpha   90.00
_cell.angle_beta   90.00
_cell.angle_gamma   90.00
#
_symmetry.space_group_name_H-M   'P 1'
#
loop_
_entity.id
_entity.type
_entity.pdbx_description
1 polymer ?
#
loop_
_entity_poly.entity_id
_entity_poly.type
_entity_poly.pdbx_seq_one_letter_code
_entity_poly.pdbx_strand_id
1 'polypeptide(L)'
;MSALLWEVCQQPVQVGSQELQEALLNRIVCLPNHVSNKLEGKNPPVFFPQNYFPFLGGTIIQVLQKISDSLRGGLDCSICFVSHVLGKVCIHGRQKEILGILVPSLMELTKSDCIWQRICWRLVEYVPDRWMEAVVLGFVQQTPGADVLSRLLGNLVVKSMKAQFVVTQKMLLLQYGHTTAVLQNLLGYLALDSLRRALLIKALQELLETWSSSSAVRHSPPEQQQYISKAILICLSHLKETEIESCRQELLTSMMEGVKCHLDSSLPQIRHLGMIVAESISAKINTDGPVLKFQYEENDEARELKSLLVQTPPFCAVSSLACDDRNEKADSALPVVLESNDKSHAAAPVMLDEEQNTELDSDDDLIPYDMSEDKEVKIKAPVYIRDCIEVLTGCEDMDKWEATVKALESLVRKNPEATREVSVELAKILLHLEEKTYIEGFVELRQRAQVAVLTTDPIPVAKYLTSQFYSLNYSLHQRMDILDVLVLSAQELSYPKSHWKTKHSGAPKPCIQLPHGSDSSKDWRRIVDERIKNKTRRFATGHSQVELASGPNEFNSVAGHFFFPLIQHFDRPLTTFDLLGEDHFVLGRLVHALAVLMYLAVNTVAVAAMGKALLEFVWALRFHTDSYVRQGLLCCISSLLFSVPAECLLEDMTEELLETQSWLGDVVEKDPDGDCRRLALQNLVFMENLKKKLQAAPS
;
A
#
# COMPACT_ATOMS: atom_id res chain seq x y z
N MET A 1 -45.10 10.24 21.62
CA MET A 1 -44.06 10.94 20.83
C MET A 1 -44.55 11.26 19.42
N SER A 2 -45.12 10.31 18.67
CA SER A 2 -45.69 10.56 17.34
C SER A 2 -46.80 11.61 17.33
N ALA A 3 -47.72 11.60 18.30
CA ALA A 3 -48.76 12.61 18.46
C ALA A 3 -48.17 14.03 18.63
N LEU A 4 -47.17 14.16 19.50
CA LEU A 4 -46.49 15.43 19.79
C LEU A 4 -45.73 15.96 18.56
N LEU A 5 -45.01 15.11 17.82
CA LEU A 5 -44.36 15.52 16.57
C LEU A 5 -45.39 15.94 15.51
N TRP A 6 -46.51 15.23 15.43
CA TRP A 6 -47.58 15.52 14.48
C TRP A 6 -48.31 16.84 14.77
N GLU A 7 -48.62 17.14 16.02
CA GLU A 7 -49.25 18.42 16.40
C GLU A 7 -48.43 19.63 15.96
N VAL A 8 -47.10 19.57 16.06
CA VAL A 8 -46.20 20.64 15.61
C VAL A 8 -46.19 20.77 14.09
N CYS A 9 -46.42 19.67 13.35
CA CYS A 9 -46.51 19.69 11.89
C CYS A 9 -47.81 20.29 11.34
N GLN A 10 -48.90 20.28 12.13
CA GLN A 10 -50.21 20.80 11.72
C GLN A 10 -50.36 22.32 11.87
N GLN A 11 -49.59 22.96 12.75
CA GLN A 11 -49.73 24.38 13.04
C GLN A 11 -48.82 25.26 12.17
N PRO A 12 -49.31 26.37 11.58
CA PRO A 12 -48.45 27.36 10.94
C PRO A 12 -47.57 28.05 12.00
N VAL A 13 -46.28 28.21 11.69
CA VAL A 13 -45.27 28.74 12.63
C VAL A 13 -45.64 30.16 13.10
N GLN A 14 -45.98 30.32 14.38
CA GLN A 14 -46.16 31.63 15.02
C GLN A 14 -44.83 32.11 15.63
N VAL A 15 -44.56 33.42 15.64
CA VAL A 15 -43.26 34.01 16.05
C VAL A 15 -42.88 33.71 17.51
N GLY A 16 -43.84 33.52 18.42
CA GLY A 16 -43.60 33.10 19.82
C GLY A 16 -43.35 31.59 20.02
N SER A 17 -43.47 30.77 18.96
CA SER A 17 -43.35 29.31 19.03
C SER A 17 -41.91 28.79 18.85
N GLN A 18 -40.97 29.64 18.42
CA GLN A 18 -39.63 29.21 18.03
C GLN A 18 -38.76 28.79 19.22
N GLU A 19 -38.77 29.56 20.32
CA GLU A 19 -38.05 29.20 21.56
C GLU A 19 -38.60 27.91 22.18
N LEU A 20 -39.93 27.74 22.15
CA LEU A 20 -40.60 26.55 22.64
C LEU A 20 -40.28 25.33 21.77
N GLN A 21 -40.23 25.48 20.45
CA GLN A 21 -39.80 24.43 19.53
C GLN A 21 -38.33 24.05 19.74
N GLU A 22 -37.43 25.01 19.98
CA GLU A 22 -36.03 24.72 20.30
C GLU A 22 -35.88 24.00 21.64
N ALA A 23 -36.61 24.42 22.68
CA ALA A 23 -36.63 23.73 23.97
C ALA A 23 -37.15 22.30 23.82
N LEU A 24 -38.25 22.11 23.07
CA LEU A 24 -38.83 20.80 22.77
C LEU A 24 -37.85 19.91 22.00
N LEU A 25 -37.21 20.44 20.95
CA LEU A 25 -36.19 19.76 20.16
C LEU A 25 -35.04 19.26 21.05
N ASN A 26 -34.49 20.13 21.89
CA ASN A 26 -33.41 19.77 22.80
C ASN A 26 -33.84 18.71 23.81
N ARG A 27 -35.09 18.79 24.31
CA ARG A 27 -35.64 17.77 25.23
C ARG A 27 -35.81 16.41 24.55
N ILE A 28 -36.29 16.36 23.31
CA ILE A 28 -36.47 15.12 22.55
C ILE A 28 -35.11 14.45 22.28
N VAL A 29 -34.12 15.20 21.82
CA VAL A 29 -32.81 14.61 21.45
C VAL A 29 -31.99 14.22 22.69
N CYS A 30 -32.03 15.03 23.75
CA CYS A 30 -31.28 14.77 24.98
C CYS A 30 -32.04 13.90 26.00
N LEU A 31 -33.21 13.36 25.66
CA LEU A 31 -34.03 12.57 26.59
C LEU A 31 -33.26 11.38 27.20
N PRO A 32 -32.51 10.56 26.43
CA PRO A 32 -31.67 9.50 26.98
C PRO A 32 -30.72 9.99 28.08
N ASN A 33 -30.03 11.11 27.83
CA ASN A 33 -29.05 11.68 28.75
C ASN A 33 -29.73 12.21 30.02
N HIS A 34 -30.87 12.90 29.87
CA HIS A 34 -31.62 13.40 31.02
C HIS A 34 -32.16 12.27 31.91
N VAL A 35 -32.66 11.19 31.31
CA VAL A 35 -33.13 10.02 32.05
C VAL A 35 -31.95 9.34 32.74
N SER A 36 -30.82 9.17 32.04
CA SER A 36 -29.60 8.59 32.60
C SER A 36 -29.05 9.36 33.79
N ASN A 37 -29.00 10.68 33.68
CA ASN A 37 -28.50 11.54 34.75
C ASN A 37 -29.42 11.55 35.97
N LYS A 38 -30.74 11.37 35.77
CA LYS A 38 -31.71 11.32 36.88
C LYS A 38 -31.82 9.97 37.54
N LEU A 39 -31.59 8.88 36.82
CA LEU A 39 -31.77 7.51 37.32
C LEU A 39 -30.44 6.83 37.69
N GLU A 40 -29.31 7.52 37.57
CA GLU A 40 -27.97 7.09 38.02
C GLU A 40 -27.63 5.64 37.60
N GLY A 41 -27.98 5.27 36.37
CA GLY A 41 -27.70 3.94 35.80
C GLY A 41 -28.86 2.93 35.86
N LYS A 42 -29.97 3.21 36.56
CA LYS A 42 -31.19 2.37 36.55
C LYS A 42 -32.13 2.74 35.39
N ASN A 43 -31.59 2.87 34.18
CA ASN A 43 -32.37 3.29 33.02
C ASN A 43 -33.22 2.15 32.45
N PRO A 44 -34.51 2.40 32.15
CA PRO A 44 -35.28 1.49 31.31
C PRO A 44 -34.61 1.28 29.95
N PRO A 45 -34.62 0.06 29.38
CA PRO A 45 -33.90 -0.24 28.13
C PRO A 45 -34.26 0.65 26.94
N VAL A 46 -35.49 1.15 26.88
CA VAL A 46 -35.99 2.03 25.82
C VAL A 46 -35.19 3.34 25.72
N PHE A 47 -34.61 3.82 26.83
CA PHE A 47 -33.84 5.07 26.86
C PHE A 47 -32.34 4.87 26.60
N PHE A 48 -31.87 3.64 26.37
CA PHE A 48 -30.51 3.48 25.86
C PHE A 48 -30.43 4.06 24.44
N PRO A 49 -29.37 4.81 24.08
CA PRO A 49 -29.24 5.41 22.76
C PRO A 49 -29.47 4.43 21.60
N GLN A 50 -28.98 3.20 21.75
CA GLN A 50 -29.13 2.11 20.77
C GLN A 50 -30.59 1.71 20.53
N ASN A 51 -31.50 1.97 21.47
CA ASN A 51 -32.93 1.63 21.36
C ASN A 51 -33.78 2.88 21.13
N TYR A 52 -33.41 4.00 21.74
CA TYR A 52 -34.17 5.25 21.69
C TYR A 52 -34.15 5.89 20.30
N PHE A 53 -32.99 6.00 19.66
CA PHE A 53 -32.88 6.66 18.36
C PHE A 53 -33.51 5.85 17.21
N PRO A 54 -33.45 4.50 17.20
CA PRO A 54 -34.25 3.71 16.28
C PRO A 54 -35.75 3.86 16.53
N PHE A 55 -36.20 3.89 17.79
CA PHE A 55 -37.60 4.16 18.14
C PHE A 55 -38.05 5.55 17.65
N LEU A 56 -37.20 6.57 17.83
CA LEU A 56 -37.46 7.92 17.30
C LEU A 56 -37.51 7.92 15.77
N GLY A 57 -36.62 7.17 15.10
CA GLY A 57 -36.66 6.97 13.65
C GLY A 57 -37.99 6.37 13.17
N GLY A 58 -38.47 5.31 13.81
CA GLY A 58 -39.78 4.73 13.52
C GLY A 58 -40.94 5.70 13.79
N THR A 59 -40.82 6.51 14.84
CA THR A 59 -41.79 7.59 15.15
C THR A 59 -41.82 8.65 14.04
N ILE A 60 -40.65 9.02 13.50
CA ILE A 60 -40.55 9.96 12.38
C ILE A 60 -41.23 9.39 11.13
N ILE A 61 -41.01 8.11 10.78
CA ILE A 61 -41.71 7.46 9.65
C ILE A 61 -43.23 7.55 9.80
N GLN A 62 -43.76 7.28 11.00
CA GLN A 62 -45.21 7.39 11.26
C GLN A 62 -45.72 8.82 11.05
N VAL A 63 -44.95 9.83 11.44
CA VAL A 63 -45.31 11.24 11.23
C VAL A 63 -45.25 11.59 9.75
N LEU A 64 -44.22 11.14 9.02
CA LEU A 64 -44.11 11.36 7.59
C LEU A 64 -45.25 10.67 6.82
N GLN A 65 -45.72 9.50 7.27
CA GLN A 65 -46.89 8.84 6.69
C GLN A 65 -48.15 9.70 6.84
N LYS A 66 -48.39 10.25 8.04
CA LYS A 66 -49.51 11.19 8.26
C LYS A 66 -49.40 12.45 7.40
N ILE A 67 -48.18 12.99 7.24
CA ILE A 67 -47.92 14.12 6.32
C ILE A 67 -48.29 13.71 4.88
N SER A 68 -47.86 12.53 4.42
CA SER A 68 -48.20 12.01 3.10
C SER A 68 -49.71 11.89 2.90
N ASP A 69 -50.43 11.32 3.88
CA ASP A 69 -51.88 11.16 3.83
C ASP A 69 -52.60 12.52 3.79
N SER A 70 -52.15 13.49 4.58
CA SER A 70 -52.71 14.86 4.58
C SER A 70 -52.43 15.62 3.28
N LEU A 71 -51.23 15.50 2.72
CA LEU A 71 -50.89 16.11 1.43
C LEU A 71 -51.72 15.51 0.30
N ARG A 72 -51.95 14.20 0.31
CA ARG A 72 -52.88 13.52 -0.63
C ARG A 72 -54.33 13.96 -0.44
N GLY A 73 -54.71 14.32 0.79
CA GLY A 73 -55.99 14.92 1.13
C GLY A 73 -56.11 16.43 0.82
N GLY A 74 -55.07 17.05 0.25
CA GLY A 74 -55.07 18.47 -0.10
C GLY A 74 -54.86 19.45 1.07
N LEU A 75 -54.38 18.96 2.22
CA LEU A 75 -54.07 19.78 3.39
C LEU A 75 -52.57 20.09 3.44
N ASP A 76 -52.23 21.35 3.73
CA ASP A 76 -50.85 21.79 3.92
C ASP A 76 -50.32 21.34 5.30
N CYS A 77 -49.06 20.89 5.34
CA CYS A 77 -48.36 20.45 6.56
C CYS A 77 -46.92 20.97 6.56
N SER A 78 -46.37 21.26 7.75
CA SER A 78 -44.97 21.68 7.93
C SER A 78 -44.07 20.49 8.31
N ILE A 79 -42.99 20.27 7.56
CA ILE A 79 -41.98 19.23 7.87
C ILE A 79 -40.78 19.77 8.65
N CYS A 80 -40.64 21.10 8.79
CA CYS A 80 -39.45 21.75 9.36
C CYS A 80 -39.05 21.19 10.72
N PHE A 81 -40.01 20.96 11.62
CA PHE A 81 -39.69 20.45 12.96
C PHE A 81 -39.10 19.03 12.90
N VAL A 82 -39.60 18.17 12.01
CA VAL A 82 -39.08 16.81 11.80
C VAL A 82 -37.67 16.87 11.20
N SER A 83 -37.43 17.77 10.25
CA SER A 83 -36.10 18.06 9.70
C SER A 83 -35.12 18.51 10.78
N HIS A 84 -35.57 19.35 11.71
CA HIS A 84 -34.76 19.81 12.83
C HIS A 84 -34.44 18.68 13.81
N VAL A 85 -35.40 17.82 14.14
CA VAL A 85 -35.16 16.61 14.96
C VAL A 85 -34.13 15.72 14.30
N LEU A 86 -34.27 15.41 13.01
CA LEU A 86 -33.31 14.62 12.25
C LEU A 86 -31.90 15.23 12.31
N GLY A 87 -31.77 16.50 11.93
CA GLY A 87 -30.48 17.19 11.92
C GLY A 87 -29.82 17.26 13.30
N LYS A 88 -30.61 17.54 14.35
CA LYS A 88 -30.12 17.61 15.72
C LYS A 88 -29.67 16.25 16.25
N VAL A 89 -30.34 15.15 15.88
CA VAL A 89 -29.89 13.79 16.23
C VAL A 89 -28.57 13.46 15.52
N CYS A 90 -28.45 13.78 14.23
CA CYS A 90 -27.22 13.52 13.47
C CYS A 90 -26.00 14.26 14.04
N ILE A 91 -26.13 15.54 14.41
CA ILE A 91 -25.00 16.27 15.02
C ILE A 91 -24.62 15.75 16.42
N HIS A 92 -25.51 15.04 17.12
CA HIS A 92 -25.18 14.37 18.39
C HIS A 92 -24.43 13.04 18.19
N GLY A 93 -24.04 12.69 16.95
CA GLY A 93 -23.31 11.46 16.66
C GLY A 93 -24.18 10.22 16.72
N ARG A 94 -25.49 10.35 16.44
CA ARG A 94 -26.49 9.28 16.47
C ARG A 94 -27.12 9.03 15.10
N GLN A 95 -26.42 9.44 14.04
CA GLN A 95 -26.88 9.30 12.66
C GLN A 95 -27.03 7.83 12.25
N LYS A 96 -26.16 6.92 12.72
CA LYS A 96 -26.23 5.49 12.36
C LYS A 96 -27.52 4.85 12.86
N GLU A 97 -27.90 5.14 14.11
CA GLU A 97 -29.06 4.56 14.76
C GLU A 97 -30.37 5.08 14.19
N ILE A 98 -30.48 6.39 13.94
CA ILE A 98 -31.71 6.98 13.37
C ILE A 98 -31.85 6.68 11.88
N LEU A 99 -30.77 6.82 11.09
CA LEU A 99 -30.80 6.58 9.65
C LEU A 99 -30.86 5.09 9.30
N GLY A 100 -30.39 4.21 10.19
CA GLY A 100 -30.55 2.75 10.05
C GLY A 100 -32.02 2.31 10.00
N ILE A 101 -32.96 3.12 10.52
CA ILE A 101 -34.41 2.89 10.38
C ILE A 101 -35.00 3.74 9.24
N LEU A 102 -34.60 5.01 9.15
CA LEU A 102 -35.16 5.93 8.16
C LEU A 102 -34.80 5.52 6.73
N VAL A 103 -33.52 5.23 6.43
CA VAL A 103 -33.07 4.99 5.05
C VAL A 103 -33.74 3.76 4.43
N PRO A 104 -33.79 2.58 5.07
CA PRO A 104 -34.48 1.42 4.50
C PRO A 104 -35.97 1.69 4.25
N SER A 105 -36.65 2.34 5.20
CA SER A 105 -38.08 2.65 5.07
C SER A 105 -38.35 3.64 3.94
N LEU A 106 -37.56 4.72 3.86
CA LEU A 106 -37.71 5.74 2.82
C LEU A 106 -37.30 5.21 1.44
N MET A 107 -36.31 4.32 1.36
CA MET A 107 -35.92 3.67 0.12
C MET A 107 -37.09 2.91 -0.52
N GLU A 108 -37.86 2.18 0.28
CA GLU A 108 -39.02 1.43 -0.20
C GLU A 108 -40.18 2.36 -0.57
N LEU A 109 -40.48 3.35 0.28
CA LEU A 109 -41.56 4.31 0.05
C LEU A 109 -41.33 5.23 -1.17
N THR A 110 -40.07 5.57 -1.48
CA THR A 110 -39.72 6.45 -2.61
C THR A 110 -39.59 5.74 -3.95
N LYS A 111 -39.66 4.40 -3.99
CA LYS A 111 -39.42 3.62 -5.21
C LYS A 111 -40.43 3.92 -6.31
N SER A 112 -41.71 4.10 -5.97
CA SER A 112 -42.80 4.34 -6.92
C SER A 112 -43.64 5.58 -6.62
N ASP A 113 -43.36 6.30 -5.53
CA ASP A 113 -44.18 7.44 -5.11
C ASP A 113 -43.37 8.76 -5.13
N CYS A 114 -43.79 9.66 -6.02
CA CYS A 114 -43.20 10.98 -6.18
C CYS A 114 -43.52 11.93 -5.01
N ILE A 115 -44.63 11.71 -4.28
CA ILE A 115 -44.96 12.46 -3.06
C ILE A 115 -43.93 12.12 -1.98
N TRP A 116 -43.61 10.84 -1.81
CA TRP A 116 -42.57 10.42 -0.87
C TRP A 116 -41.19 10.95 -1.23
N GLN A 117 -40.84 11.01 -2.51
CA GLN A 117 -39.59 11.64 -2.95
C GLN A 117 -39.56 13.12 -2.56
N ARG A 118 -40.65 13.85 -2.83
CA ARG A 118 -40.75 15.27 -2.47
C ARG A 118 -40.72 15.51 -0.96
N ILE A 119 -41.36 14.65 -0.17
CA ILE A 119 -41.28 14.67 1.30
C ILE A 119 -39.82 14.48 1.75
N CYS A 120 -39.09 13.51 1.19
CA CYS A 120 -37.67 13.29 1.52
C CYS A 120 -36.80 14.48 1.16
N TRP A 121 -37.00 15.08 -0.03
CA TRP A 121 -36.25 16.27 -0.43
C TRP A 121 -36.50 17.42 0.53
N ARG A 122 -37.77 17.69 0.88
CA ARG A 122 -38.10 18.72 1.88
C ARG A 122 -37.54 18.39 3.26
N LEU A 123 -37.57 17.12 3.68
CA LEU A 123 -37.03 16.68 4.96
C LEU A 123 -35.55 17.09 5.11
N VAL A 124 -34.75 16.94 4.05
CA VAL A 124 -33.33 17.30 4.09
C VAL A 124 -33.09 18.78 3.76
N GLU A 125 -33.87 19.39 2.87
CA GLU A 125 -33.77 20.82 2.51
C GLU A 125 -34.00 21.76 3.71
N TYR A 126 -34.87 21.39 4.64
CA TYR A 126 -35.16 22.18 5.84
C TYR A 126 -34.21 21.90 7.02
N VAL A 127 -33.14 21.11 6.82
CA VAL A 127 -32.10 20.94 7.84
C VAL A 127 -31.23 22.22 7.89
N PRO A 128 -31.03 22.83 9.07
CA PRO A 128 -30.13 23.98 9.22
C PRO A 128 -28.69 23.66 8.78
N ASP A 129 -28.01 24.62 8.15
CA ASP A 129 -26.65 24.45 7.61
C ASP A 129 -25.64 23.89 8.64
N ARG A 130 -25.77 24.31 9.91
CA ARG A 130 -24.93 23.81 11.01
C ARG A 130 -25.03 22.30 11.25
N TRP A 131 -26.10 21.64 10.80
CA TRP A 131 -26.35 20.20 10.96
C TRP A 131 -26.27 19.44 9.63
N MET A 132 -26.24 20.17 8.51
CA MET A 132 -26.30 19.62 7.15
C MET A 132 -25.22 18.56 6.90
N GLU A 133 -23.99 18.81 7.34
CA GLU A 133 -22.87 17.88 7.15
C GLU A 133 -23.15 16.50 7.76
N ALA A 134 -23.59 16.45 9.02
CA ALA A 134 -23.86 15.20 9.71
C ALA A 134 -25.02 14.42 9.06
N VAL A 135 -26.00 15.13 8.52
CA VAL A 135 -27.13 14.53 7.80
C VAL A 135 -26.68 13.96 6.45
N VAL A 136 -26.02 14.77 5.62
CA VAL A 136 -25.52 14.33 4.30
C VAL A 136 -24.58 13.14 4.46
N LEU A 137 -23.60 13.22 5.35
CA LEU A 137 -22.66 12.13 5.62
C LEU A 137 -23.39 10.85 6.03
N GLY A 138 -24.40 10.97 6.90
CA GLY A 138 -25.21 9.86 7.34
C GLY A 138 -25.99 9.20 6.19
N PHE A 139 -26.61 9.99 5.30
CA PHE A 139 -27.33 9.45 4.14
C PHE A 139 -26.39 8.73 3.18
N VAL A 140 -25.27 9.36 2.79
CA VAL A 140 -24.32 8.78 1.82
C VAL A 140 -23.73 7.46 2.35
N GLN A 141 -23.49 7.35 3.66
CA GLN A 141 -22.95 6.14 4.30
C GLN A 141 -23.96 5.00 4.45
N GLN A 142 -25.27 5.28 4.52
CA GLN A 142 -26.31 4.28 4.79
C GLN A 142 -27.09 3.84 3.54
N THR A 143 -27.03 4.60 2.45
CA THR A 143 -27.75 4.26 1.22
C THR A 143 -27.04 3.18 0.39
N PRO A 144 -27.75 2.16 -0.09
CA PRO A 144 -27.20 1.18 -1.02
C PRO A 144 -27.35 1.70 -2.46
N GLY A 145 -26.39 2.51 -2.94
CA GLY A 145 -26.35 2.97 -4.33
C GLY A 145 -26.69 4.44 -4.54
N ALA A 146 -26.19 4.98 -5.66
CA ALA A 146 -26.38 6.35 -6.08
C ALA A 146 -27.83 6.69 -6.48
N ASP A 147 -28.58 5.73 -7.02
CA ASP A 147 -29.98 5.91 -7.42
C ASP A 147 -30.89 6.14 -6.21
N VAL A 148 -30.69 5.36 -5.15
CA VAL A 148 -31.38 5.53 -3.87
C VAL A 148 -31.04 6.90 -3.27
N LEU A 149 -29.74 7.23 -3.24
CA LEU A 149 -29.28 8.52 -2.74
C LEU A 149 -29.90 9.70 -3.52
N SER A 150 -30.01 9.58 -4.85
CA SER A 150 -30.67 10.57 -5.69
C SER A 150 -32.17 10.70 -5.42
N ARG A 151 -32.88 9.59 -5.19
CA ARG A 151 -34.30 9.64 -4.80
C ARG A 151 -34.52 10.29 -3.44
N LEU A 152 -33.61 10.10 -2.48
CA LEU A 152 -33.74 10.63 -1.12
C LEU A 152 -33.29 12.10 -0.99
N LEU A 153 -32.18 12.49 -1.63
CA LEU A 153 -31.62 13.84 -1.49
C LEU A 153 -32.06 14.80 -2.61
N GLY A 154 -32.54 14.29 -3.74
CA GLY A 154 -32.93 15.11 -4.89
C GLY A 154 -31.79 16.04 -5.33
N ASN A 155 -32.09 17.31 -5.57
CA ASN A 155 -31.11 18.33 -5.97
C ASN A 155 -30.62 19.22 -4.81
N LEU A 156 -30.51 18.65 -3.60
CA LEU A 156 -30.04 19.32 -2.40
C LEU A 156 -28.72 20.09 -2.61
N VAL A 157 -27.74 19.48 -3.28
CA VAL A 157 -26.42 20.09 -3.55
C VAL A 157 -26.48 21.32 -4.46
N VAL A 158 -27.56 21.50 -5.22
CA VAL A 158 -27.77 22.71 -6.04
C VAL A 158 -28.45 23.81 -5.23
N LYS A 159 -29.23 23.43 -4.20
CA LYS A 159 -30.03 24.36 -3.39
C LYS A 159 -29.32 24.86 -2.13
N SER A 160 -28.41 24.06 -1.56
CA SER A 160 -27.66 24.39 -0.34
C SER A 160 -26.16 24.42 -0.63
N MET A 161 -25.55 25.60 -0.44
CA MET A 161 -24.10 25.79 -0.55
C MET A 161 -23.35 24.92 0.45
N LYS A 162 -23.91 24.69 1.64
CA LYS A 162 -23.30 23.82 2.65
C LYS A 162 -23.30 22.36 2.21
N ALA A 163 -24.41 21.87 1.66
CA ALA A 163 -24.48 20.50 1.13
C ALA A 163 -23.54 20.34 -0.07
N GLN A 164 -23.48 21.34 -0.97
CA GLN A 164 -22.54 21.38 -2.09
C GLN A 164 -21.10 21.22 -1.59
N PHE A 165 -20.66 22.09 -0.68
CA PHE A 165 -19.30 22.05 -0.13
C PHE A 165 -18.97 20.71 0.55
N VAL A 166 -19.92 20.13 1.30
CA VAL A 166 -19.69 18.83 1.97
C VAL A 166 -19.47 17.73 0.94
N VAL A 167 -20.29 17.68 -0.11
CA VAL A 167 -20.24 16.64 -1.15
C VAL A 167 -19.05 16.82 -2.09
N THR A 168 -18.76 18.03 -2.56
CA THR A 168 -17.73 18.26 -3.59
C THR A 168 -16.34 18.54 -3.02
N GLN A 169 -16.23 19.07 -1.80
CA GLN A 169 -14.93 19.38 -1.16
C GLN A 169 -14.67 18.48 0.03
N LYS A 170 -15.55 18.53 1.03
CA LYS A 170 -15.21 18.00 2.36
C LYS A 170 -15.04 16.50 2.34
N MET A 171 -15.97 15.76 1.76
CA MET A 171 -15.91 14.29 1.69
C MET A 171 -14.90 13.77 0.66
N LEU A 172 -14.48 14.58 -0.31
CA LEU A 172 -13.56 14.16 -1.38
C LEU A 172 -12.10 14.50 -1.08
N LEU A 173 -11.84 15.66 -0.48
CA LEU A 173 -10.48 16.20 -0.28
C LEU A 173 -10.09 16.31 1.20
N LEU A 174 -11.03 16.69 2.10
CA LEU A 174 -10.71 17.03 3.50
C LEU A 174 -10.96 15.88 4.49
N GLN A 175 -11.93 15.00 4.20
CA GLN A 175 -12.31 13.83 4.99
C GLN A 175 -12.03 12.60 4.14
N TYR A 176 -10.77 12.18 4.09
CA TYR A 176 -10.40 10.91 3.48
C TYR A 176 -10.69 9.74 4.45
N GLY A 177 -10.79 8.51 3.92
CA GLY A 177 -11.07 7.31 4.72
C GLY A 177 -12.49 6.79 4.64
N HIS A 178 -13.31 7.31 3.71
CA HIS A 178 -14.57 6.65 3.35
C HIS A 178 -14.31 5.41 2.47
N THR A 179 -15.18 4.40 2.55
CA THR A 179 -15.07 3.20 1.72
C THR A 179 -15.33 3.51 0.24
N THR A 180 -14.79 2.71 -0.68
CA THR A 180 -15.01 2.84 -2.13
C THR A 180 -16.50 2.92 -2.50
N ALA A 181 -17.37 2.15 -1.83
CA ALA A 181 -18.82 2.19 -2.06
C ALA A 181 -19.46 3.56 -1.74
N VAL A 182 -18.95 4.27 -0.73
CA VAL A 182 -19.42 5.62 -0.35
C VAL A 182 -19.03 6.63 -1.43
N LEU A 183 -17.81 6.52 -1.98
CA LEU A 183 -17.37 7.34 -3.12
C LEU A 183 -18.24 7.08 -4.36
N GLN A 184 -18.52 5.82 -4.68
CA GLN A 184 -19.39 5.44 -5.81
C GLN A 184 -20.82 6.00 -5.63
N ASN A 185 -21.38 5.92 -4.41
CA ASN A 185 -22.67 6.52 -4.11
C ASN A 185 -22.66 8.03 -4.32
N LEU A 186 -21.66 8.71 -3.78
CA LEU A 186 -21.54 10.17 -3.80
C LEU A 186 -21.35 10.73 -5.22
N LEU A 187 -20.40 10.16 -5.96
CA LEU A 187 -20.06 10.62 -7.31
C LEU A 187 -21.11 10.17 -8.32
N GLY A 188 -21.68 8.97 -8.15
CA GLY A 188 -22.84 8.53 -8.91
C GLY A 188 -24.06 9.44 -8.69
N TYR A 189 -24.29 9.90 -7.45
CA TYR A 189 -25.34 10.88 -7.16
C TYR A 189 -25.16 12.15 -7.97
N LEU A 190 -23.95 12.72 -8.03
CA LEU A 190 -23.68 13.89 -8.87
C LEU A 190 -23.88 13.61 -10.38
N ALA A 191 -23.60 12.39 -10.83
CA ALA A 191 -23.71 11.99 -12.23
C ALA A 191 -25.16 11.80 -12.72
N LEU A 192 -26.09 11.38 -11.87
CA LEU A 192 -27.42 10.90 -12.28
C LEU A 192 -28.40 11.98 -12.80
N ASP A 193 -28.26 13.25 -12.40
CA ASP A 193 -29.17 14.35 -12.78
C ASP A 193 -28.38 15.43 -13.51
N SER A 194 -28.92 15.94 -14.63
CA SER A 194 -28.26 16.94 -15.47
C SER A 194 -27.91 18.22 -14.74
N LEU A 195 -28.70 18.63 -13.73
CA LEU A 195 -28.46 19.83 -12.93
C LEU A 195 -27.24 19.69 -12.00
N ARG A 196 -26.83 18.45 -11.69
CA ARG A 196 -25.70 18.15 -10.80
C ARG A 196 -24.41 17.82 -11.56
N ARG A 197 -24.48 17.51 -12.86
CA ARG A 197 -23.31 17.09 -13.64
C ARG A 197 -22.20 18.14 -13.70
N ALA A 198 -22.54 19.42 -13.70
CA ALA A 198 -21.54 20.49 -13.60
C ALA A 198 -20.73 20.41 -12.29
N LEU A 199 -21.34 19.96 -11.18
CA LEU A 199 -20.65 19.75 -9.91
C LEU A 199 -19.75 18.52 -9.94
N LEU A 200 -20.10 17.46 -10.69
CA LEU A 200 -19.23 16.31 -10.91
C LEU A 200 -17.95 16.72 -11.64
N ILE A 201 -18.09 17.49 -12.74
CA ILE A 201 -16.96 17.98 -13.53
C ILE A 201 -16.07 18.88 -12.67
N LYS A 202 -16.67 19.81 -11.91
CA LYS A 202 -15.93 20.67 -10.99
C LYS A 202 -15.17 19.87 -9.93
N ALA A 203 -15.82 18.87 -9.32
CA ALA A 203 -15.16 18.00 -8.33
C ALA A 203 -14.01 17.20 -8.96
N LEU A 204 -14.15 16.73 -10.20
CA LEU A 204 -13.07 16.07 -10.94
C LEU A 204 -11.89 17.02 -11.19
N GLN A 205 -12.14 18.26 -11.58
CA GLN A 205 -11.09 19.27 -11.79
C GLN A 205 -10.30 19.53 -10.50
N GLU A 206 -10.98 19.72 -9.36
CA GLU A 206 -10.32 19.97 -8.07
C GLU A 206 -9.56 18.74 -7.54
N LEU A 207 -10.10 17.53 -7.79
CA LEU A 207 -9.39 16.28 -7.51
C LEU A 207 -8.12 16.15 -8.35
N LEU A 208 -8.19 16.47 -9.64
CA LEU A 208 -7.04 16.43 -10.55
C LEU A 208 -6.00 17.49 -10.21
N GLU A 209 -6.41 18.71 -9.85
CA GLU A 209 -5.51 19.77 -9.37
C GLU A 209 -4.76 19.35 -8.10
N THR A 210 -5.45 18.69 -7.17
CA THR A 210 -4.81 18.16 -5.96
C THR A 210 -3.86 17.00 -6.29
N TRP A 211 -4.28 16.09 -7.18
CA TRP A 211 -3.49 14.94 -7.61
C TRP A 211 -2.25 15.33 -8.45
N SER A 212 -2.34 16.40 -9.25
CA SER A 212 -1.22 16.89 -10.05
C SER A 212 -0.25 17.80 -9.29
N SER A 213 -0.59 18.19 -8.05
CA SER A 213 0.24 19.06 -7.23
C SER A 213 1.41 18.30 -6.58
N SER A 214 2.65 18.66 -6.95
CA SER A 214 3.88 18.12 -6.34
C SER A 214 3.89 18.26 -4.81
N SER A 215 3.36 19.37 -4.28
CA SER A 215 3.26 19.59 -2.83
C SER A 215 2.29 18.59 -2.18
N ALA A 216 1.13 18.36 -2.79
CA ALA A 216 0.15 17.41 -2.27
C ALA A 216 0.70 15.98 -2.30
N VAL A 217 1.39 15.59 -3.38
CA VAL A 217 2.02 14.26 -3.49
C VAL A 217 3.09 14.04 -2.42
N ARG A 218 3.90 15.06 -2.09
CA ARG A 218 4.98 14.98 -1.10
C ARG A 218 4.50 15.01 0.36
N HIS A 219 3.42 15.75 0.64
CA HIS A 219 3.00 16.04 2.02
C HIS A 219 1.69 15.39 2.44
N SER A 220 1.00 14.67 1.55
CA SER A 220 -0.22 13.93 1.91
C SER A 220 0.10 12.47 2.25
N PRO A 221 -0.63 11.85 3.18
CA PRO A 221 -0.51 10.43 3.45
C PRO A 221 -0.80 9.58 2.19
N PRO A 222 -0.13 8.42 2.00
CA PRO A 222 -0.41 7.52 0.89
C PRO A 222 -1.88 7.08 0.80
N GLU A 223 -2.56 6.94 1.94
CA GLU A 223 -3.97 6.58 2.00
C GLU A 223 -4.86 7.67 1.40
N GLN A 224 -4.49 8.94 1.58
CA GLN A 224 -5.19 10.08 0.98
C GLN A 224 -4.96 10.13 -0.53
N GLN A 225 -3.73 9.87 -0.98
CA GLN A 225 -3.41 9.77 -2.42
C GLN A 225 -4.22 8.67 -3.09
N GLN A 226 -4.28 7.48 -2.48
CA GLN A 226 -5.12 6.39 -2.95
C GLN A 226 -6.60 6.76 -2.98
N TYR A 227 -7.10 7.46 -1.95
CA TYR A 227 -8.48 7.91 -1.87
C TYR A 227 -8.85 8.88 -3.01
N ILE A 228 -7.99 9.87 -3.28
CA ILE A 228 -8.15 10.81 -4.39
C ILE A 228 -8.11 10.07 -5.73
N SER A 229 -7.16 9.15 -5.92
CA SER A 229 -7.11 8.31 -7.14
C SER A 229 -8.40 7.52 -7.34
N LYS A 230 -8.94 6.87 -6.29
CA LYS A 230 -10.25 6.17 -6.37
C LYS A 230 -11.37 7.12 -6.80
N ALA A 231 -11.44 8.32 -6.22
CA ALA A 231 -12.44 9.32 -6.57
C ALA A 231 -12.32 9.79 -8.03
N ILE A 232 -11.10 10.04 -8.53
CA ILE A 232 -10.84 10.40 -9.93
C ILE A 232 -11.34 9.29 -10.86
N LEU A 233 -10.96 8.02 -10.60
CA LEU A 233 -11.36 6.89 -11.45
C LEU A 233 -12.88 6.72 -11.49
N ILE A 234 -13.57 6.88 -10.35
CA ILE A 234 -15.03 6.84 -10.29
C ILE A 234 -15.64 8.02 -11.06
N CYS A 235 -15.12 9.24 -10.95
CA CYS A 235 -15.57 10.39 -11.75
C CYS A 235 -15.42 10.11 -13.25
N LEU A 236 -14.27 9.60 -13.69
CA LEU A 236 -13.99 9.24 -15.08
C LEU A 236 -14.94 8.15 -15.59
N SER A 237 -15.34 7.21 -14.73
CA SER A 237 -16.34 6.19 -15.09
C SER A 237 -17.69 6.79 -15.47
N HIS A 238 -18.05 7.95 -14.90
CA HIS A 238 -19.37 8.60 -15.06
C HIS A 238 -19.43 9.70 -16.15
N LEU A 239 -18.28 10.08 -16.73
CA LEU A 239 -18.24 11.08 -17.80
C LEU A 239 -18.89 10.56 -19.08
N LYS A 240 -19.61 11.46 -19.77
CA LYS A 240 -20.15 11.22 -21.12
C LYS A 240 -19.17 11.70 -22.17
N GLU A 241 -19.26 11.15 -23.38
CA GLU A 241 -18.40 11.51 -24.52
C GLU A 241 -18.33 13.03 -24.76
N THR A 242 -19.47 13.72 -24.70
CA THR A 242 -19.53 15.18 -24.89
C THR A 242 -18.79 15.97 -23.82
N GLU A 243 -18.74 15.44 -22.60
CA GLU A 243 -18.06 16.10 -21.48
C GLU A 243 -16.56 15.82 -21.54
N ILE A 244 -16.17 14.58 -21.91
CA ILE A 244 -14.77 14.22 -22.15
C ILE A 244 -14.17 15.15 -23.20
N GLU A 245 -14.88 15.39 -24.31
CA GLU A 245 -14.40 16.32 -25.35
C GLU A 245 -14.29 17.76 -24.83
N SER A 246 -15.23 18.19 -23.97
CA SER A 246 -15.20 19.55 -23.41
C SER A 246 -14.04 19.81 -22.45
N CYS A 247 -13.61 18.81 -21.67
CA CYS A 247 -12.50 18.93 -20.71
C CYS A 247 -11.22 18.22 -21.15
N ARG A 248 -11.13 17.77 -22.41
CA ARG A 248 -10.02 16.99 -22.96
C ARG A 248 -8.66 17.60 -22.67
N GLN A 249 -8.50 18.90 -22.95
CA GLN A 249 -7.23 19.60 -22.76
C GLN A 249 -6.83 19.68 -21.29
N GLU A 250 -7.78 19.93 -20.39
CA GLU A 250 -7.53 20.01 -18.95
C GLU A 250 -7.15 18.64 -18.36
N LEU A 251 -7.82 17.57 -18.81
CA LEU A 251 -7.48 16.21 -18.43
C LEU A 251 -6.06 15.83 -18.89
N LEU A 252 -5.69 16.19 -20.13
CA LEU A 252 -4.34 15.94 -20.65
C LEU A 252 -3.27 16.71 -19.86
N THR A 253 -3.48 18.00 -19.60
CA THR A 253 -2.54 18.81 -18.82
C THR A 253 -2.37 18.25 -17.41
N SER A 254 -3.47 17.98 -16.72
CA SER A 254 -3.45 17.44 -15.34
C SER A 254 -2.81 16.06 -15.29
N MET A 255 -3.09 15.20 -16.28
CA MET A 255 -2.48 13.87 -16.40
C MET A 255 -0.96 13.97 -16.55
N MET A 256 -0.47 14.81 -17.46
CA MET A 256 0.97 14.94 -17.71
C MET A 256 1.72 15.49 -16.48
N GLU A 257 1.16 16.52 -15.83
CA GLU A 257 1.75 17.09 -14.62
C GLU A 257 1.70 16.13 -13.43
N GLY A 258 0.59 15.43 -13.24
CA GLY A 258 0.44 14.49 -12.14
C GLY A 258 1.24 13.20 -12.32
N VAL A 259 1.32 12.64 -13.53
CA VAL A 259 2.20 11.51 -13.82
C VAL A 259 3.63 11.83 -13.45
N LYS A 260 4.12 13.00 -13.86
CA LYS A 260 5.47 13.45 -13.53
C LYS A 260 5.67 13.47 -12.02
N CYS A 261 4.80 14.17 -11.29
CA CYS A 261 4.91 14.28 -9.83
C CYS A 261 4.85 12.93 -9.11
N HIS A 262 4.00 12.00 -9.57
CA HIS A 262 3.86 10.69 -8.98
C HIS A 262 5.06 9.77 -9.30
N LEU A 263 5.57 9.79 -10.54
CA LEU A 263 6.73 8.99 -10.95
C LEU A 263 8.02 9.46 -10.26
N ASP A 264 8.13 10.75 -9.96
CA ASP A 264 9.23 11.34 -9.18
C ASP A 264 9.22 10.89 -7.70
N SER A 265 8.16 10.23 -7.22
CA SER A 265 8.09 9.74 -5.84
C SER A 265 9.02 8.56 -5.59
N SER A 266 9.74 8.57 -4.46
CA SER A 266 10.54 7.45 -3.99
C SER A 266 9.70 6.21 -3.60
N LEU A 267 8.41 6.39 -3.29
CA LEU A 267 7.52 5.33 -2.85
C LEU A 267 6.89 4.57 -4.03
N PRO A 268 7.09 3.23 -4.15
CA PRO A 268 6.52 2.44 -5.25
C PRO A 268 5.00 2.54 -5.36
N GLN A 269 4.30 2.52 -4.22
CA GLN A 269 2.84 2.66 -4.15
C GLN A 269 2.33 3.95 -4.80
N ILE A 270 3.03 5.07 -4.61
CA ILE A 270 2.63 6.38 -5.18
C ILE A 270 2.88 6.41 -6.69
N ARG A 271 4.01 5.86 -7.14
CA ARG A 271 4.30 5.70 -8.57
C ARG A 271 3.23 4.85 -9.26
N HIS A 272 2.84 3.72 -8.64
CA HIS A 272 1.82 2.81 -9.16
C HIS A 272 0.45 3.50 -9.29
N LEU A 273 0.02 4.26 -8.28
CA LEU A 273 -1.19 5.08 -8.36
C LEU A 273 -1.12 6.08 -9.54
N GLY A 274 0.02 6.74 -9.69
CA GLY A 274 0.30 7.66 -10.80
C GLY A 274 0.10 7.02 -12.17
N MET A 275 0.74 5.86 -12.37
CA MET A 275 0.65 5.08 -13.60
C MET A 275 -0.79 4.65 -13.89
N ILE A 276 -1.49 4.05 -12.92
CA ILE A 276 -2.86 3.55 -13.12
C ILE A 276 -3.83 4.68 -13.49
N VAL A 277 -3.80 5.81 -12.77
CA VAL A 277 -4.70 6.94 -13.05
C VAL A 277 -4.41 7.52 -14.44
N ALA A 278 -3.14 7.60 -14.84
CA ALA A 278 -2.76 8.12 -16.13
C ALA A 278 -3.13 7.22 -17.31
N GLU A 279 -2.90 5.91 -17.19
CA GLU A 279 -3.40 4.94 -18.16
C GLU A 279 -4.92 5.05 -18.31
N SER A 280 -5.61 5.23 -17.18
CA SER A 280 -7.06 5.36 -17.13
C SER A 280 -7.58 6.63 -17.80
N ILE A 281 -6.93 7.78 -17.58
CA ILE A 281 -7.24 9.03 -18.26
C ILE A 281 -6.92 8.90 -19.76
N SER A 282 -5.76 8.37 -20.11
CA SER A 282 -5.34 8.16 -21.50
C SER A 282 -6.32 7.28 -22.27
N ALA A 283 -6.78 6.17 -21.66
CA ALA A 283 -7.77 5.27 -22.25
C ALA A 283 -9.15 5.92 -22.43
N LYS A 284 -9.52 6.87 -21.56
CA LYS A 284 -10.78 7.62 -21.68
C LYS A 284 -10.72 8.72 -22.73
N ILE A 285 -9.57 9.32 -22.95
CA ILE A 285 -9.37 10.40 -23.92
C ILE A 285 -9.13 9.87 -25.33
N ASN A 286 -8.40 8.75 -25.46
CA ASN A 286 -8.03 8.16 -26.75
C ASN A 286 -8.77 6.84 -26.96
N THR A 287 -9.92 6.90 -27.64
CA THR A 287 -10.69 5.72 -28.03
C THR A 287 -10.09 4.99 -29.24
N ASP A 288 -9.49 5.74 -30.20
CA ASP A 288 -8.96 5.20 -31.46
C ASP A 288 -7.43 5.36 -31.62
N GLY A 289 -6.74 5.91 -30.61
CA GLY A 289 -5.30 6.23 -30.65
C GLY A 289 -4.43 5.36 -29.75
N PRO A 290 -3.09 5.52 -29.78
CA PRO A 290 -2.20 4.83 -28.84
C PRO A 290 -2.52 5.28 -27.41
N VAL A 291 -2.81 4.30 -26.56
CA VAL A 291 -3.07 4.50 -25.12
C VAL A 291 -1.75 4.32 -24.37
N LEU A 292 -1.52 5.17 -23.38
CA LEU A 292 -0.37 5.05 -22.48
C LEU A 292 -0.42 3.70 -21.75
N LYS A 293 0.69 2.97 -21.74
CA LYS A 293 0.84 1.70 -21.03
C LYS A 293 2.20 1.67 -20.33
N PHE A 294 2.18 1.42 -19.03
CA PHE A 294 3.33 1.21 -18.18
C PHE A 294 3.49 -0.28 -17.85
N GLN A 295 4.70 -0.66 -17.46
CA GLN A 295 5.00 -2.00 -16.96
C GLN A 295 5.10 -1.93 -15.43
N TYR A 296 4.26 -2.69 -14.73
CA TYR A 296 4.27 -2.84 -13.28
C TYR A 296 3.64 -4.18 -12.88
N GLU A 297 3.96 -4.67 -11.69
CA GLU A 297 3.35 -5.89 -11.14
C GLU A 297 1.87 -5.66 -10.82
N GLU A 298 0.98 -6.47 -11.41
CA GLU A 298 -0.46 -6.36 -11.18
C GLU A 298 -0.86 -6.98 -9.83
N ASN A 299 -0.89 -6.13 -8.80
CA ASN A 299 -1.34 -6.51 -7.46
C ASN A 299 -2.86 -6.35 -7.30
N ASP A 300 -3.41 -6.90 -6.21
CA ASP A 300 -4.86 -6.84 -5.90
C ASP A 300 -5.40 -5.40 -5.86
N GLU A 301 -4.60 -4.46 -5.34
CA GLU A 301 -4.94 -3.04 -5.31
C GLU A 301 -5.04 -2.42 -6.71
N ALA A 302 -4.13 -2.79 -7.61
CA ALA A 302 -4.17 -2.31 -9.00
C ALA A 302 -5.42 -2.85 -9.72
N ARG A 303 -5.79 -4.10 -9.45
CA ARG A 303 -7.00 -4.72 -9.99
C ARG A 303 -8.26 -4.05 -9.44
N GLU A 304 -8.30 -3.73 -8.14
CA GLU A 304 -9.39 -2.96 -7.52
C GLU A 304 -9.54 -1.60 -8.23
N LEU A 305 -8.47 -0.84 -8.39
CA LEU A 305 -8.50 0.49 -9.02
C LEU A 305 -8.99 0.43 -10.46
N LYS A 306 -8.45 -0.48 -11.28
CA LYS A 306 -8.87 -0.67 -12.67
C LYS A 306 -10.36 -1.04 -12.77
N SER A 307 -10.88 -1.82 -11.81
CA SER A 307 -12.30 -2.20 -11.80
C SER A 307 -13.25 -1.01 -11.63
N LEU A 308 -12.79 0.11 -11.04
CA LEU A 308 -13.61 1.31 -10.82
C LEU A 308 -13.98 2.05 -12.11
N LEU A 309 -13.27 1.81 -13.20
CA LEU A 309 -13.60 2.38 -14.51
C LEU A 309 -14.77 1.69 -15.19
N VAL A 310 -15.09 0.45 -14.80
CA VAL A 310 -16.16 -0.34 -15.38
C VAL A 310 -17.44 -0.02 -14.61
N GLN A 311 -18.40 0.64 -15.28
CA GLN A 311 -19.72 0.83 -14.70
C GLN A 311 -20.38 -0.54 -14.50
N THR A 312 -20.59 -0.93 -13.24
CA THR A 312 -21.43 -2.09 -12.92
C THR A 312 -22.89 -1.69 -13.18
N PRO A 313 -23.65 -2.38 -14.05
CA PRO A 313 -25.06 -2.09 -14.21
C PRO A 313 -25.81 -2.38 -12.89
N PRO A 314 -26.87 -1.63 -12.58
CA PRO A 314 -27.63 -1.81 -11.34
C PRO A 314 -28.39 -3.15 -11.41
N PHE A 315 -27.88 -4.18 -10.75
CA PHE A 315 -28.61 -5.44 -10.57
C PHE A 315 -29.48 -5.39 -9.32
N CYS A 316 -30.75 -5.72 -9.51
CA CYS A 316 -31.75 -5.90 -8.45
C CYS A 316 -31.27 -6.89 -7.39
N ALA A 317 -31.25 -6.45 -6.14
CA ALA A 317 -31.28 -7.34 -5.00
C ALA A 317 -32.63 -8.08 -4.96
N VAL A 318 -32.59 -9.41 -5.09
CA VAL A 318 -33.60 -10.27 -4.48
C VAL A 318 -32.87 -11.25 -3.57
N SER A 319 -33.34 -11.27 -2.33
CA SER A 319 -32.82 -11.92 -1.15
C SER A 319 -32.64 -13.42 -1.30
N SER A 320 -31.62 -13.91 -0.60
CA SER A 320 -31.40 -15.30 -0.22
C SER A 320 -32.57 -15.89 0.56
N LEU A 321 -32.99 -17.10 0.20
CA LEU A 321 -33.63 -18.05 1.10
C LEU A 321 -33.01 -19.42 0.85
N ALA A 322 -32.46 -19.98 1.92
CA ALA A 322 -31.80 -21.26 1.96
C ALA A 322 -32.78 -22.43 1.82
N CYS A 323 -32.33 -23.50 1.15
CA CYS A 323 -32.64 -24.87 1.53
C CYS A 323 -31.45 -25.76 1.16
N ASP A 324 -30.73 -26.23 2.18
CA ASP A 324 -30.00 -27.50 2.16
C ASP A 324 -30.96 -28.62 1.72
N ASP A 325 -30.56 -29.50 0.80
CA ASP A 325 -29.90 -30.76 1.15
C ASP A 325 -29.66 -31.65 -0.09
N ARG A 326 -28.46 -32.26 -0.12
CA ARG A 326 -28.11 -33.58 -0.69
C ARG A 326 -28.14 -33.86 -2.23
N ASN A 327 -26.93 -33.83 -2.79
CA ASN A 327 -26.08 -35.00 -3.10
C ASN A 327 -25.69 -35.27 -4.58
N GLU A 328 -24.36 -35.35 -4.75
CA GLU A 328 -23.56 -36.19 -5.65
C GLU A 328 -23.44 -35.92 -7.18
N LYS A 329 -22.20 -35.52 -7.53
CA LYS A 329 -21.28 -36.07 -8.55
C LYS A 329 -21.03 -35.29 -9.85
N ALA A 330 -19.73 -35.28 -10.16
CA ALA A 330 -19.03 -34.92 -11.40
C ALA A 330 -18.93 -33.41 -11.69
N ASP A 331 -17.81 -32.85 -12.12
CA ASP A 331 -16.41 -33.28 -12.10
C ASP A 331 -15.58 -32.00 -12.28
N SER A 332 -14.36 -32.00 -11.76
CA SER A 332 -13.39 -30.91 -11.86
C SER A 332 -12.95 -30.61 -13.30
N ALA A 333 -12.87 -29.33 -13.69
CA ALA A 333 -11.95 -28.88 -14.74
C ALA A 333 -11.62 -27.39 -14.58
N LEU A 334 -10.44 -27.10 -14.00
CA LEU A 334 -9.68 -25.89 -14.31
C LEU A 334 -8.77 -26.18 -15.52
N PRO A 335 -8.54 -25.20 -16.40
CA PRO A 335 -7.76 -25.37 -17.61
C PRO A 335 -6.26 -25.23 -17.30
N VAL A 336 -5.46 -26.20 -17.72
CA VAL A 336 -4.00 -26.05 -17.80
C VAL A 336 -3.57 -26.24 -19.24
N VAL A 337 -3.13 -25.09 -19.77
CA VAL A 337 -2.09 -24.84 -20.76
C VAL A 337 -1.39 -26.08 -21.34
N LEU A 338 -1.46 -26.12 -22.67
CA LEU A 338 -0.65 -26.90 -23.58
C LEU A 338 0.81 -26.46 -23.50
N GLU A 339 1.69 -27.33 -23.02
CA GLU A 339 3.04 -27.45 -23.57
C GLU A 339 3.40 -28.93 -23.73
N SER A 340 4.06 -29.17 -24.84
CA SER A 340 4.21 -30.40 -25.59
C SER A 340 5.57 -31.07 -25.35
N ASN A 341 5.55 -32.41 -25.47
CA ASN A 341 6.66 -33.31 -25.82
C ASN A 341 7.81 -33.46 -24.78
N ASP A 342 8.40 -34.62 -24.54
CA ASP A 342 8.36 -35.89 -25.26
C ASP A 342 8.95 -37.06 -24.41
N LYS A 343 8.55 -38.28 -24.80
CA LYS A 343 9.33 -39.54 -24.83
C LYS A 343 9.66 -40.33 -23.55
N SER A 344 8.80 -41.33 -23.35
CA SER A 344 9.08 -42.79 -23.45
C SER A 344 10.23 -43.42 -22.65
N HIS A 345 9.84 -44.27 -21.71
CA HIS A 345 10.52 -45.55 -21.43
C HIS A 345 9.87 -46.65 -22.28
N ALA A 346 10.67 -47.39 -23.04
CA ALA A 346 10.40 -48.81 -23.27
C ALA A 346 11.70 -49.54 -23.58
N ALA A 347 11.98 -50.59 -22.79
CA ALA A 347 12.84 -51.68 -23.24
C ALA A 347 12.43 -52.97 -22.53
N ALA A 348 11.79 -53.86 -23.29
CA ALA A 348 11.99 -55.30 -23.19
C ALA A 348 11.70 -55.92 -24.57
N PRO A 349 12.57 -56.80 -25.09
CA PRO A 349 12.50 -57.34 -26.44
C PRO A 349 11.68 -58.65 -26.48
N VAL A 350 11.25 -59.09 -27.66
CA VAL A 350 11.54 -60.43 -28.22
C VAL A 350 11.05 -60.51 -29.67
N MET A 351 11.88 -61.20 -30.44
CA MET A 351 11.95 -61.55 -31.87
C MET A 351 10.72 -62.24 -32.49
N LEU A 352 10.53 -62.13 -33.81
CA LEU A 352 10.87 -63.17 -34.83
C LEU A 352 10.41 -62.80 -36.27
N ASP A 353 11.30 -63.11 -37.21
CA ASP A 353 11.19 -63.54 -38.62
C ASP A 353 10.58 -62.68 -39.75
N GLU A 354 11.53 -62.18 -40.57
CA GLU A 354 11.78 -62.38 -42.01
C GLU A 354 10.69 -62.22 -43.11
N GLU A 355 11.16 -61.53 -44.17
CA GLU A 355 10.90 -61.69 -45.62
C GLU A 355 9.70 -60.96 -46.28
N GLN A 356 9.97 -59.82 -46.97
CA GLN A 356 10.21 -59.75 -48.43
C GLN A 356 10.26 -58.31 -48.97
N ASN A 357 11.14 -58.13 -49.96
CA ASN A 357 11.44 -56.91 -50.70
C ASN A 357 10.28 -56.42 -51.56
N THR A 358 10.08 -55.09 -51.61
CA THR A 358 9.76 -54.38 -52.86
C THR A 358 10.42 -52.99 -52.82
N GLU A 359 11.34 -52.78 -53.76
CA GLU A 359 11.89 -51.48 -54.14
C GLU A 359 10.80 -50.58 -54.78
N LEU A 360 11.10 -49.26 -54.79
CA LEU A 360 10.45 -48.14 -55.53
C LEU A 360 9.24 -47.53 -54.79
N ASP A 361 9.14 -46.22 -54.50
CA ASP A 361 9.58 -45.02 -55.23
C ASP A 361 9.66 -43.81 -54.26
N SER A 362 10.52 -42.86 -54.62
CA SER A 362 10.86 -41.62 -53.93
C SER A 362 9.78 -40.55 -54.10
N ASP A 363 9.43 -39.83 -53.03
CA ASP A 363 9.50 -38.35 -52.90
C ASP A 363 8.52 -37.78 -51.86
N ASP A 364 9.06 -36.84 -51.08
CA ASP A 364 8.36 -35.80 -50.30
C ASP A 364 7.64 -36.17 -48.99
N ASP A 365 8.38 -36.73 -48.03
CA ASP A 365 8.13 -36.42 -46.62
C ASP A 365 9.40 -35.81 -46.00
N LEU A 366 9.43 -34.49 -45.82
CA LEU A 366 10.46 -33.79 -45.05
C LEU A 366 10.41 -34.25 -43.58
N ILE A 367 11.08 -35.36 -43.28
CA ILE A 367 11.29 -35.81 -41.90
C ILE A 367 12.18 -34.76 -41.22
N PRO A 368 11.75 -34.15 -40.10
CA PRO A 368 12.63 -33.30 -39.30
C PRO A 368 13.90 -34.10 -38.97
N TYR A 369 15.07 -33.53 -39.25
CA TYR A 369 16.35 -34.16 -38.95
C TYR A 369 16.38 -34.61 -37.48
N ASP A 370 16.74 -35.87 -37.24
CA ASP A 370 16.88 -36.42 -35.90
C ASP A 370 18.12 -35.83 -35.22
N MET A 371 17.89 -34.78 -34.43
CA MET A 371 18.89 -34.09 -33.61
C MET A 371 19.20 -34.86 -32.30
N SER A 372 18.74 -36.10 -32.13
CA SER A 372 19.00 -36.87 -30.90
C SER A 372 20.46 -37.27 -30.69
N GLU A 373 21.29 -37.20 -31.73
CA GLU A 373 22.75 -37.38 -31.65
C GLU A 373 23.52 -36.05 -31.47
N ASP A 374 22.85 -34.90 -31.56
CA ASP A 374 23.46 -33.60 -31.27
C ASP A 374 23.65 -33.46 -29.76
N LYS A 375 24.84 -33.84 -29.29
CA LYS A 375 25.29 -33.50 -27.95
C LYS A 375 25.46 -32.00 -27.88
N GLU A 376 24.65 -31.32 -27.07
CA GLU A 376 24.98 -29.98 -26.57
C GLU A 376 26.45 -30.00 -26.13
N VAL A 377 27.30 -29.28 -26.87
CA VAL A 377 28.70 -29.14 -26.50
C VAL A 377 28.69 -28.37 -25.18
N LYS A 378 28.80 -29.09 -24.06
CA LYS A 378 28.99 -28.46 -22.74
C LYS A 378 30.31 -27.72 -22.78
N ILE A 379 30.24 -26.46 -23.15
CA ILE A 379 31.40 -25.58 -23.18
C ILE A 379 31.91 -25.48 -21.75
N LYS A 380 33.15 -25.97 -21.56
CA LYS A 380 33.76 -26.03 -20.24
C LYS A 380 34.04 -24.61 -19.78
N ALA A 381 33.45 -24.23 -18.65
CA ALA A 381 33.76 -22.97 -17.99
C ALA A 381 35.25 -22.91 -17.62
N PRO A 382 35.86 -21.71 -17.58
CA PRO A 382 37.25 -21.54 -17.20
C PRO A 382 37.53 -22.04 -15.77
N VAL A 383 38.74 -22.55 -15.54
CA VAL A 383 39.16 -23.12 -14.24
C VAL A 383 39.95 -22.11 -13.41
N TYR A 384 40.56 -21.09 -14.03
CA TYR A 384 41.32 -20.06 -13.34
C TYR A 384 40.60 -18.72 -13.38
N ILE A 385 40.75 -17.93 -12.30
CA ILE A 385 40.11 -16.61 -12.17
C ILE A 385 40.66 -15.63 -13.20
N ARG A 386 41.94 -15.73 -13.55
CA ARG A 386 42.57 -14.90 -14.59
C ARG A 386 41.95 -15.17 -15.97
N ASP A 387 41.69 -16.43 -16.30
CA ASP A 387 40.98 -16.79 -17.53
C ASP A 387 39.57 -16.20 -17.56
N CYS A 388 38.87 -16.17 -16.41
CA CYS A 388 37.57 -15.51 -16.33
C CYS A 388 37.67 -14.00 -16.63
N ILE A 389 38.69 -13.30 -16.13
CA ILE A 389 38.93 -11.88 -16.40
C ILE A 389 39.15 -11.65 -17.90
N GLU A 390 39.98 -12.47 -18.54
CA GLU A 390 40.24 -12.39 -19.98
C GLU A 390 38.95 -12.63 -20.78
N VAL A 391 38.17 -13.64 -20.41
CA VAL A 391 36.91 -13.96 -21.10
C VAL A 391 35.88 -12.85 -20.95
N LEU A 392 35.70 -12.30 -19.74
CA LEU A 392 34.71 -11.25 -19.49
C LEU A 392 35.05 -9.94 -20.20
N THR A 393 36.34 -9.65 -20.40
CA THR A 393 36.81 -8.38 -20.97
C THR A 393 36.98 -8.44 -22.49
N GLY A 394 37.37 -9.59 -23.06
CA GLY A 394 37.83 -9.66 -24.45
C GLY A 394 37.30 -10.83 -25.29
N CYS A 395 36.40 -11.68 -24.78
CA CYS A 395 35.89 -12.81 -25.56
C CYS A 395 34.76 -12.41 -26.53
N GLU A 396 34.89 -12.85 -27.78
CA GLU A 396 33.82 -12.81 -28.79
C GLU A 396 32.93 -14.07 -28.76
N ASP A 397 33.38 -15.14 -28.10
CA ASP A 397 32.65 -16.41 -27.96
C ASP A 397 31.59 -16.27 -26.85
N MET A 398 30.33 -16.10 -27.26
CA MET A 398 29.21 -15.82 -26.37
C MET A 398 28.88 -16.98 -25.42
N ASP A 399 29.03 -18.21 -25.89
CA ASP A 399 28.72 -19.40 -25.09
C ASP A 399 29.77 -19.57 -23.97
N LYS A 400 31.06 -19.31 -24.27
CA LYS A 400 32.11 -19.25 -23.24
C LYS A 400 31.89 -18.12 -22.25
N TRP A 401 31.43 -16.96 -22.71
CA TRP A 401 31.11 -15.83 -21.83
C TRP A 401 29.97 -16.18 -20.87
N GLU A 402 28.88 -16.75 -21.38
CA GLU A 402 27.74 -17.21 -20.56
C GLU A 402 28.15 -18.28 -19.54
N ALA A 403 28.90 -19.30 -19.97
CA ALA A 403 29.42 -20.34 -19.09
C ALA A 403 30.30 -19.75 -17.97
N THR A 404 31.06 -18.70 -18.29
CA THR A 404 31.92 -17.99 -17.32
C THR A 404 31.10 -17.25 -16.28
N VAL A 405 30.09 -16.47 -16.69
CA VAL A 405 29.22 -15.72 -15.76
C VAL A 405 28.51 -16.68 -14.79
N LYS A 406 27.98 -17.80 -15.29
CA LYS A 406 27.31 -18.83 -14.45
C LYS A 406 28.27 -19.53 -13.47
N ALA A 407 29.53 -19.73 -13.85
CA ALA A 407 30.51 -20.45 -13.02
C ALA A 407 31.26 -19.55 -12.01
N LEU A 408 31.33 -18.24 -12.27
CA LEU A 408 32.22 -17.31 -11.59
C LEU A 408 32.07 -17.29 -10.08
N GLU A 409 30.83 -17.19 -9.58
CA GLU A 409 30.53 -17.22 -8.15
C GLU A 409 31.13 -18.44 -7.46
N SER A 410 30.96 -19.62 -8.06
CA SER A 410 31.44 -20.88 -7.50
C SER A 410 32.98 -20.96 -7.54
N LEU A 411 33.59 -20.35 -8.55
CA LEU A 411 35.04 -20.39 -8.75
C LEU A 411 35.76 -19.49 -7.75
N VAL A 412 35.23 -18.28 -7.53
CA VAL A 412 35.71 -17.33 -6.52
C VAL A 412 35.73 -17.97 -5.15
N ARG A 413 34.62 -18.60 -4.74
CA ARG A 413 34.53 -19.24 -3.41
C ARG A 413 35.45 -20.45 -3.26
N LYS A 414 35.76 -21.17 -4.34
CA LYS A 414 36.68 -22.34 -4.31
C LYS A 414 38.14 -21.93 -4.21
N ASN A 415 38.53 -20.77 -4.75
CA ASN A 415 39.91 -20.35 -4.86
C ASN A 415 40.13 -18.96 -4.21
N PRO A 416 40.05 -18.86 -2.87
CA PRO A 416 40.09 -17.56 -2.18
C PRO A 416 41.42 -16.83 -2.34
N GLU A 417 42.56 -17.54 -2.27
CA GLU A 417 43.88 -16.92 -2.39
C GLU A 417 44.12 -16.34 -3.80
N ALA A 418 43.77 -17.09 -4.85
CA ALA A 418 43.86 -16.60 -6.23
C ALA A 418 42.90 -15.42 -6.47
N THR A 419 41.74 -15.40 -5.83
CA THR A 419 40.79 -14.27 -5.91
C THR A 419 41.40 -13.01 -5.31
N ARG A 420 42.08 -13.10 -4.16
CA ARG A 420 42.68 -11.93 -3.48
C ARG A 420 43.70 -11.21 -4.33
N GLU A 421 44.42 -11.91 -5.21
CA GLU A 421 45.41 -11.29 -6.11
C GLU A 421 44.77 -10.34 -7.14
N VAL A 422 43.51 -10.58 -7.51
CA VAL A 422 42.80 -9.88 -8.60
C VAL A 422 41.43 -9.36 -8.16
N SER A 423 41.17 -9.26 -6.85
CA SER A 423 39.86 -8.99 -6.27
C SER A 423 39.28 -7.65 -6.73
N VAL A 424 40.09 -6.59 -6.69
CA VAL A 424 39.70 -5.23 -7.10
C VAL A 424 39.46 -5.14 -8.61
N GLU A 425 40.29 -5.81 -9.41
CA GLU A 425 40.12 -5.86 -10.86
C GLU A 425 38.83 -6.59 -11.25
N LEU A 426 38.58 -7.74 -10.63
CA LEU A 426 37.35 -8.51 -10.86
C LEU A 426 36.10 -7.75 -10.40
N ALA A 427 36.17 -7.05 -9.26
CA ALA A 427 35.08 -6.20 -8.79
C ALA A 427 34.81 -5.02 -9.75
N LYS A 428 35.86 -4.42 -10.32
CA LYS A 428 35.73 -3.39 -11.36
C LYS A 428 35.06 -3.93 -12.62
N ILE A 429 35.46 -5.11 -13.10
CA ILE A 429 34.86 -5.74 -14.29
C ILE A 429 33.38 -6.03 -14.02
N LEU A 430 33.05 -6.65 -12.89
CA LEU A 430 31.67 -6.98 -12.52
C LEU A 430 30.76 -5.75 -12.39
N LEU A 431 31.26 -4.64 -11.86
CA LEU A 431 30.50 -3.39 -11.74
C LEU A 431 30.14 -2.76 -13.10
N HIS A 432 30.94 -3.01 -14.14
CA HIS A 432 30.73 -2.49 -15.49
C HIS A 432 30.24 -3.57 -16.46
N LEU A 433 29.92 -4.77 -15.96
CA LEU A 433 29.51 -5.88 -16.80
C LEU A 433 28.07 -5.68 -17.26
N GLU A 434 27.90 -5.48 -18.56
CA GLU A 434 26.60 -5.39 -19.23
C GLU A 434 26.22 -6.74 -19.85
N GLU A 435 24.91 -6.97 -20.00
CA GLU A 435 24.37 -8.18 -20.60
C GLU A 435 24.59 -8.14 -22.13
N LYS A 436 25.46 -9.02 -22.63
CA LYS A 436 25.74 -9.13 -24.08
C LYS A 436 24.78 -10.09 -24.79
N THR A 437 24.32 -11.13 -24.10
CA THR A 437 23.34 -12.13 -24.54
C THR A 437 22.32 -12.32 -23.45
N TYR A 438 21.09 -12.69 -23.83
CA TYR A 438 20.02 -12.99 -22.87
C TYR A 438 20.43 -14.18 -21.99
N ILE A 439 20.66 -13.91 -20.70
CA ILE A 439 20.91 -14.92 -19.68
C ILE A 439 19.85 -14.77 -18.60
N GLU A 440 19.09 -15.85 -18.36
CA GLU A 440 18.11 -15.88 -17.29
C GLU A 440 18.79 -15.58 -15.94
N GLY A 441 18.34 -14.53 -15.25
CA GLY A 441 18.89 -14.11 -13.96
C GLY A 441 20.29 -13.47 -14.03
N PHE A 442 20.71 -12.91 -15.16
CA PHE A 442 22.03 -12.27 -15.32
C PHE A 442 22.38 -11.31 -14.18
N VAL A 443 21.46 -10.41 -13.82
CA VAL A 443 21.66 -9.41 -12.75
C VAL A 443 21.95 -10.08 -11.41
N GLU A 444 21.20 -11.15 -11.09
CA GLU A 444 21.41 -11.91 -9.85
C GLU A 444 22.75 -12.65 -9.84
N LEU A 445 23.13 -13.27 -10.97
CA LEU A 445 24.42 -13.94 -11.13
C LEU A 445 25.58 -12.97 -10.96
N ARG A 446 25.52 -11.80 -11.63
CA ARG A 446 26.50 -10.71 -11.51
C ARG A 446 26.62 -10.24 -10.06
N GLN A 447 25.49 -9.96 -9.41
CA GLN A 447 25.47 -9.50 -8.02
C GLN A 447 26.06 -10.55 -7.07
N ARG A 448 25.68 -11.84 -7.21
CA ARG A 448 26.21 -12.92 -6.38
C ARG A 448 27.70 -13.14 -6.57
N ALA A 449 28.20 -13.05 -7.80
CA ALA A 449 29.63 -13.08 -8.06
C ALA A 449 30.35 -11.90 -7.38
N GLN A 450 29.79 -10.69 -7.47
CA GLN A 450 30.38 -9.49 -6.86
C GLN A 450 30.38 -9.58 -5.32
N VAL A 451 29.32 -10.12 -4.72
CA VAL A 451 29.25 -10.43 -3.28
C VAL A 451 30.28 -11.49 -2.89
N ALA A 452 30.47 -12.54 -3.70
CA ALA A 452 31.49 -13.56 -3.46
C ALA A 452 32.92 -12.99 -3.49
N VAL A 453 33.21 -12.05 -4.39
CA VAL A 453 34.50 -11.36 -4.45
C VAL A 453 34.71 -10.49 -3.21
N LEU A 454 33.71 -9.68 -2.84
CA LEU A 454 33.78 -8.79 -1.69
C LEU A 454 33.88 -9.56 -0.35
N THR A 455 33.22 -10.70 -0.20
CA THR A 455 33.35 -11.54 1.01
C THR A 455 34.71 -12.23 1.11
N THR A 456 35.38 -12.48 -0.02
CA THR A 456 36.70 -13.11 -0.06
C THR A 456 37.84 -12.14 0.29
N ASP A 457 37.71 -10.88 -0.12
CA ASP A 457 38.69 -9.81 0.16
C ASP A 457 38.01 -8.48 0.57
N PRO A 458 37.44 -8.40 1.80
CA PRO A 458 36.50 -7.32 2.15
C PRO A 458 37.10 -5.92 2.16
N ILE A 459 38.33 -5.76 2.62
CA ILE A 459 38.93 -4.43 2.84
C ILE A 459 39.21 -3.69 1.53
N PRO A 460 40.02 -4.23 0.59
CA PRO A 460 40.34 -3.50 -0.64
C PRO A 460 39.13 -3.36 -1.57
N VAL A 461 38.26 -4.37 -1.64
CA VAL A 461 37.06 -4.31 -2.49
C VAL A 461 36.02 -3.34 -1.93
N ALA A 462 35.78 -3.31 -0.61
CA ALA A 462 34.88 -2.32 -0.01
C ALA A 462 35.40 -0.89 -0.26
N LYS A 463 36.68 -0.63 0.00
CA LYS A 463 37.31 0.68 -0.26
C LYS A 463 37.15 1.12 -1.71
N TYR A 464 37.34 0.20 -2.66
CA TYR A 464 37.10 0.47 -4.08
C TYR A 464 35.63 0.85 -4.31
N LEU A 465 34.68 -0.01 -3.93
CA LEU A 465 33.25 0.22 -4.19
C LEU A 465 32.73 1.52 -3.54
N THR A 466 33.09 1.79 -2.28
CA THR A 466 32.69 3.04 -1.60
C THR A 466 33.28 4.29 -2.26
N SER A 467 34.49 4.19 -2.84
CA SER A 467 35.06 5.30 -3.62
C SER A 467 34.33 5.51 -4.96
N GLN A 468 33.87 4.43 -5.59
CA GLN A 468 33.15 4.50 -6.86
C GLN A 468 31.73 5.07 -6.69
N PHE A 469 31.09 4.84 -5.54
CA PHE A 469 29.79 5.43 -5.22
C PHE A 469 29.79 6.97 -5.38
N TYR A 470 30.84 7.64 -4.88
CA TYR A 470 31.04 9.09 -4.98
C TYR A 470 31.81 9.55 -6.22
N SER A 471 32.01 8.68 -7.22
CA SER A 471 32.73 9.05 -8.45
C SER A 471 31.79 9.63 -9.51
N LEU A 472 32.32 10.48 -10.40
CA LEU A 472 31.56 11.23 -11.41
C LEU A 472 30.90 10.35 -12.49
N ASN A 473 31.59 9.29 -12.92
CA ASN A 473 31.25 8.56 -14.15
C ASN A 473 30.41 7.30 -13.91
N TYR A 474 29.44 7.35 -12.99
CA TYR A 474 28.55 6.22 -12.71
C TYR A 474 27.08 6.61 -12.81
N SER A 475 26.28 5.68 -13.31
CA SER A 475 24.82 5.80 -13.33
C SER A 475 24.22 5.62 -11.93
N LEU A 476 23.01 6.14 -11.72
CA LEU A 476 22.29 5.94 -10.46
C LEU A 476 22.06 4.44 -10.17
N HIS A 477 21.76 3.64 -11.19
CA HIS A 477 21.58 2.19 -11.06
C HIS A 477 22.85 1.50 -10.53
N GLN A 478 24.03 1.80 -11.09
CA GLN A 478 25.29 1.26 -10.58
C GLN A 478 25.59 1.68 -9.14
N ARG A 479 25.23 2.90 -8.75
CA ARG A 479 25.35 3.35 -7.35
C ARG A 479 24.45 2.55 -6.40
N MET A 480 23.23 2.19 -6.83
CA MET A 480 22.36 1.30 -6.07
C MET A 480 22.94 -0.11 -5.96
N ASP A 481 23.46 -0.64 -7.07
CA ASP A 481 24.10 -1.96 -7.10
C ASP A 481 25.29 -2.03 -6.14
N ILE A 482 26.10 -0.97 -6.06
CA ILE A 482 27.19 -0.85 -5.08
C ILE A 482 26.65 -0.98 -3.65
N LEU A 483 25.59 -0.24 -3.30
CA LEU A 483 24.99 -0.29 -1.96
C LEU A 483 24.44 -1.68 -1.64
N ASP A 484 23.76 -2.32 -2.60
CA ASP A 484 23.22 -3.68 -2.42
C ASP A 484 24.32 -4.72 -2.22
N VAL A 485 25.39 -4.66 -3.01
CA VAL A 485 26.53 -5.57 -2.88
C VAL A 485 27.22 -5.39 -1.51
N LEU A 486 27.39 -4.14 -1.04
CA LEU A 486 27.94 -3.85 0.28
C LEU A 486 27.06 -4.41 1.41
N VAL A 487 25.75 -4.25 1.31
CA VAL A 487 24.80 -4.77 2.32
C VAL A 487 24.75 -6.30 2.30
N LEU A 488 24.60 -6.91 1.13
CA LEU A 488 24.49 -8.38 1.00
C LEU A 488 25.77 -9.09 1.45
N SER A 489 26.94 -8.53 1.14
CA SER A 489 28.21 -9.06 1.63
C SER A 489 28.39 -8.90 3.13
N ALA A 490 28.00 -7.75 3.71
CA ALA A 490 27.99 -7.58 5.17
C ALA A 490 27.04 -8.59 5.86
N GLN A 491 25.91 -8.90 5.23
CA GLN A 491 25.01 -9.97 5.70
C GLN A 491 25.73 -11.33 5.62
N GLU A 492 26.35 -11.69 4.50
CA GLU A 492 27.09 -12.97 4.37
C GLU A 492 28.24 -13.08 5.40
N LEU A 493 28.92 -11.98 5.73
CA LEU A 493 30.01 -11.95 6.73
C LEU A 493 29.52 -12.00 8.18
N SER A 494 28.29 -11.59 8.44
CA SER A 494 27.75 -11.52 9.82
C SER A 494 27.05 -12.80 10.28
N TYR A 495 26.55 -13.63 9.35
CA TYR A 495 25.88 -14.89 9.68
C TYR A 495 26.82 -16.12 9.60
N PRO A 496 26.67 -17.13 10.47
CA PRO A 496 27.45 -18.37 10.41
C PRO A 496 27.22 -19.14 9.10
N LYS A 497 28.31 -19.58 8.45
CA LYS A 497 28.33 -20.31 7.16
C LYS A 497 27.59 -21.67 7.15
N SER A 498 26.94 -22.09 8.25
CA SER A 498 26.21 -23.36 8.35
C SER A 498 24.86 -23.39 7.63
N HIS A 499 24.37 -22.26 7.11
CA HIS A 499 23.03 -22.16 6.50
C HIS A 499 23.00 -22.51 4.99
N TRP A 500 24.14 -22.63 4.30
CA TRP A 500 24.17 -22.77 2.82
C TRP A 500 24.09 -24.21 2.29
N LYS A 501 24.12 -25.24 3.15
CA LYS A 501 24.10 -26.66 2.69
C LYS A 501 22.71 -27.26 2.52
N THR A 502 21.63 -26.52 2.74
CA THR A 502 20.26 -27.01 2.55
C THR A 502 19.66 -26.38 1.29
N LYS A 503 19.27 -27.23 0.34
CA LYS A 503 18.74 -26.85 -0.98
C LYS A 503 17.64 -25.78 -0.92
N HIS A 504 17.71 -24.88 -1.90
CA HIS A 504 16.67 -23.98 -2.41
C HIS A 504 15.23 -24.36 -2.03
N SER A 505 14.70 -23.72 -1.00
CA SER A 505 13.27 -23.46 -0.79
C SER A 505 13.15 -22.38 0.28
N GLY A 506 12.28 -21.39 0.05
CA GLY A 506 12.25 -20.09 0.71
C GLY A 506 12.52 -20.09 2.23
N ALA A 507 13.64 -19.49 2.62
CA ALA A 507 13.88 -19.01 3.98
C ALA A 507 13.79 -17.46 3.97
N PRO A 508 13.22 -16.84 5.01
CA PRO A 508 12.85 -15.43 4.99
C PRO A 508 14.10 -14.55 4.97
N LYS A 509 14.20 -13.63 4.01
CA LYS A 509 15.18 -12.53 4.02
C LYS A 509 15.01 -11.78 5.35
N PRO A 510 15.99 -11.76 6.27
CA PRO A 510 15.95 -10.88 7.43
C PRO A 510 16.37 -9.49 6.96
N CYS A 511 15.48 -8.85 6.21
CA CYS A 511 15.49 -7.42 6.01
C CYS A 511 14.93 -6.82 7.32
N ILE A 512 15.55 -5.75 7.86
CA ILE A 512 14.78 -4.76 8.60
C ILE A 512 13.57 -4.49 7.72
N GLN A 513 12.36 -4.85 8.16
CA GLN A 513 11.19 -4.85 7.29
C GLN A 513 11.05 -3.47 6.66
N LEU A 514 11.54 -3.29 5.42
CA LEU A 514 11.07 -2.24 4.55
C LEU A 514 9.57 -2.51 4.44
N PRO A 515 8.70 -1.56 4.84
CA PRO A 515 7.27 -1.76 4.72
C PRO A 515 6.94 -1.81 3.23
N HIS A 516 6.94 -3.02 2.66
CA HIS A 516 6.02 -3.36 1.61
C HIS A 516 4.63 -3.26 2.24
N GLY A 517 3.86 -2.27 1.80
CA GLY A 517 2.49 -2.08 2.21
C GLY A 517 1.67 -3.35 1.99
N SER A 518 0.69 -3.53 2.88
CA SER A 518 -0.56 -4.22 2.54
C SER A 518 -0.43 -5.70 2.14
N ASP A 519 0.01 -6.54 3.06
CA ASP A 519 -0.05 -8.01 2.91
C ASP A 519 -1.10 -8.58 3.87
N SER A 520 -2.37 -8.31 3.59
CA SER A 520 -3.53 -8.85 4.33
C SER A 520 -3.70 -10.37 4.22
N SER A 521 -2.78 -11.07 3.54
CA SER A 521 -2.87 -12.52 3.27
C SER A 521 -2.33 -13.42 4.38
N LYS A 522 -1.76 -12.89 5.47
CA LYS A 522 -1.12 -13.68 6.56
C LYS A 522 -2.02 -13.98 7.77
N ASP A 523 -3.27 -13.50 7.78
CA ASP A 523 -4.17 -13.67 8.93
C ASP A 523 -4.60 -15.13 9.15
N TRP A 524 -4.76 -15.93 8.09
CA TRP A 524 -5.16 -17.33 8.25
C TRP A 524 -4.08 -18.18 8.92
N ARG A 525 -2.78 -17.90 8.68
CA ARG A 525 -1.68 -18.66 9.33
C ARG A 525 -1.65 -18.42 10.83
N ARG A 526 -1.86 -17.18 11.28
CA ARG A 526 -1.97 -16.84 12.71
C ARG A 526 -3.18 -17.53 13.37
N ILE A 527 -4.33 -17.51 12.70
CA ILE A 527 -5.56 -18.16 13.19
C ILE A 527 -5.40 -19.69 13.23
N VAL A 528 -4.68 -20.27 12.27
CA VAL A 528 -4.37 -21.71 12.22
C VAL A 528 -3.34 -22.07 13.31
N ASP A 529 -2.29 -21.28 13.51
CA ASP A 529 -1.29 -21.49 14.55
C ASP A 529 -1.89 -21.34 15.97
N GLU A 530 -2.82 -20.41 16.18
CA GLU A 530 -3.60 -20.30 17.42
C GLU A 530 -4.52 -21.49 17.62
N ARG A 531 -5.20 -21.99 16.57
CA ARG A 531 -6.02 -23.20 16.65
C ARG A 531 -5.18 -24.44 16.97
N ILE A 532 -3.99 -24.55 16.40
CA ILE A 532 -3.05 -25.65 16.65
C ILE A 532 -2.53 -25.55 18.09
N LYS A 533 -2.15 -24.35 18.57
CA LYS A 533 -1.74 -24.14 19.97
C LYS A 533 -2.85 -24.48 20.96
N ASN A 534 -4.09 -24.06 20.69
CA ASN A 534 -5.22 -24.28 21.60
C ASN A 534 -5.73 -25.74 21.63
N LYS A 535 -5.38 -26.55 20.61
CA LYS A 535 -5.79 -27.97 20.52
C LYS A 535 -4.69 -28.98 20.89
N THR A 536 -3.46 -28.55 21.14
CA THR A 536 -2.34 -29.47 21.39
C THR A 536 -1.88 -29.41 22.85
N ARG A 537 -2.26 -30.41 23.65
CA ARG A 537 -1.73 -30.61 25.02
C ARG A 537 -0.28 -31.08 24.93
N ARG A 538 0.68 -30.29 25.43
CA ARG A 538 2.11 -30.65 25.43
C ARG A 538 2.53 -31.24 26.78
N PHE A 539 3.11 -32.43 26.75
CA PHE A 539 3.91 -32.97 27.85
C PHE A 539 5.30 -32.32 27.78
N ALA A 540 5.74 -31.70 28.88
CA ALA A 540 7.04 -31.05 28.95
C ALA A 540 8.15 -32.10 28.95
N THR A 541 8.70 -32.39 27.77
CA THR A 541 10.05 -32.95 27.65
C THR A 541 10.96 -31.76 27.35
N GLY A 542 11.93 -31.53 28.23
CA GLY A 542 12.85 -30.39 28.14
C GLY A 542 13.42 -30.28 26.73
N HIS A 543 13.16 -29.15 26.07
CA HIS A 543 13.78 -28.89 24.78
C HIS A 543 15.28 -28.70 25.06
N SER A 544 16.12 -29.60 24.53
CA SER A 544 17.46 -29.19 24.16
C SER A 544 17.25 -28.12 23.10
N GLN A 545 17.33 -26.86 23.53
CA GLN A 545 17.46 -25.74 22.61
C GLN A 545 18.66 -26.10 21.76
N VAL A 546 18.44 -26.38 20.47
CA VAL A 546 19.55 -26.51 19.52
C VAL A 546 20.17 -25.12 19.52
N GLU A 547 21.22 -24.98 20.32
CA GLU A 547 22.01 -23.78 20.44
C GLU A 547 22.49 -23.46 19.03
N LEU A 548 21.99 -22.35 18.46
CA LEU A 548 22.42 -21.85 17.17
C LEU A 548 23.95 -21.84 17.21
N ALA A 549 24.58 -22.54 16.26
CA ALA A 549 26.02 -22.62 16.17
C ALA A 549 26.59 -21.19 16.23
N SER A 550 27.22 -20.84 17.35
CA SER A 550 27.84 -19.54 17.57
C SER A 550 29.05 -19.46 16.65
N GLY A 551 28.84 -18.90 15.47
CA GLY A 551 29.91 -18.53 14.54
C GLY A 551 30.45 -17.14 14.89
N PRO A 552 31.76 -16.89 14.75
CA PRO A 552 32.29 -15.54 14.88
C PRO A 552 31.70 -14.63 13.79
N ASN A 553 31.30 -13.42 14.16
CA ASN A 553 30.90 -12.40 13.20
C ASN A 553 32.15 -11.91 12.45
N GLU A 554 32.39 -12.43 11.24
CA GLU A 554 33.55 -12.06 10.40
C GLU A 554 33.48 -10.59 9.94
N PHE A 555 32.29 -9.98 9.97
CA PHE A 555 32.10 -8.56 9.67
C PHE A 555 32.74 -7.64 10.74
N ASN A 556 33.00 -8.15 11.94
CA ASN A 556 33.45 -7.33 13.08
C ASN A 556 34.73 -6.54 12.80
N SER A 557 35.73 -7.17 12.19
CA SER A 557 37.02 -6.54 11.90
C SER A 557 36.97 -5.58 10.70
N VAL A 558 35.92 -5.62 9.88
CA VAL A 558 35.85 -4.89 8.61
C VAL A 558 34.72 -3.87 8.55
N ALA A 559 33.78 -3.86 9.50
CA ALA A 559 32.58 -3.01 9.50
C ALA A 559 32.87 -1.52 9.22
N GLY A 560 33.92 -0.97 9.84
CA GLY A 560 34.32 0.43 9.63
C GLY A 560 34.72 0.77 8.19
N HIS A 561 35.23 -0.20 7.42
CA HIS A 561 35.59 0.01 6.01
C HIS A 561 34.38 0.07 5.08
N PHE A 562 33.25 -0.47 5.50
CA PHE A 562 31.99 -0.39 4.76
C PHE A 562 31.24 0.89 5.13
N PHE A 563 31.23 1.24 6.42
CA PHE A 563 30.37 2.27 6.97
C PHE A 563 30.92 3.70 6.82
N PHE A 564 32.13 3.97 7.32
CA PHE A 564 32.64 5.35 7.41
C PHE A 564 32.86 6.03 6.06
N PRO A 565 33.38 5.35 5.01
CA PRO A 565 33.51 5.98 3.69
C PRO A 565 32.17 6.38 3.08
N LEU A 566 31.09 5.64 3.38
CA LEU A 566 29.75 5.93 2.88
C LEU A 566 29.13 7.16 3.55
N ILE A 567 29.38 7.38 4.84
CA ILE A 567 28.76 8.48 5.60
C ILE A 567 29.49 9.82 5.48
N GLN A 568 30.72 9.84 4.95
CA GLN A 568 31.60 11.02 5.04
C GLN A 568 31.35 12.11 3.98
N HIS A 569 30.80 11.75 2.82
CA HIS A 569 30.77 12.64 1.64
C HIS A 569 29.38 12.89 1.07
N PHE A 570 28.33 12.60 1.85
CA PHE A 570 26.94 12.74 1.41
C PHE A 570 26.52 14.19 1.13
N ASP A 571 27.21 15.15 1.74
CA ASP A 571 26.96 16.59 1.68
C ASP A 571 27.69 17.31 0.53
N ARG A 572 28.47 16.57 -0.27
CA ARG A 572 29.27 17.13 -1.37
C ARG A 572 28.57 16.90 -2.71
N PRO A 573 27.90 17.92 -3.28
CA PRO A 573 27.27 17.76 -4.59
C PRO A 573 28.34 17.65 -5.68
N LEU A 574 28.14 16.70 -6.58
CA LEU A 574 28.84 16.62 -7.86
C LEU A 574 27.93 17.20 -8.95
N THR A 575 28.51 17.66 -10.06
CA THR A 575 27.77 18.30 -11.16
C THR A 575 26.58 17.48 -11.68
N THR A 576 26.65 16.15 -11.60
CA THR A 576 25.63 15.21 -12.08
C THR A 576 25.13 14.27 -10.98
N PHE A 577 25.46 14.53 -9.71
CA PHE A 577 25.06 13.69 -8.59
C PHE A 577 24.93 14.51 -7.31
N ASP A 578 23.70 14.76 -6.90
CA ASP A 578 23.35 15.58 -5.74
C ASP A 578 22.38 14.84 -4.82
N LEU A 579 22.93 14.18 -3.80
CA LEU A 579 22.17 13.41 -2.82
C LEU A 579 21.20 14.24 -1.99
N LEU A 580 21.53 15.51 -1.72
CA LEU A 580 20.69 16.41 -0.92
C LEU A 580 19.65 17.17 -1.77
N GLY A 581 19.80 17.13 -3.10
CA GLY A 581 18.89 17.73 -4.07
C GLY A 581 18.06 16.67 -4.80
N GLU A 582 18.27 16.54 -6.10
CA GLU A 582 17.43 15.73 -7.00
C GLU A 582 17.60 14.22 -6.79
N ASP A 583 18.77 13.75 -6.33
CA ASP A 583 19.06 12.31 -6.18
C ASP A 583 18.67 11.76 -4.80
N HIS A 584 17.64 12.33 -4.17
CA HIS A 584 17.20 11.94 -2.82
C HIS A 584 16.74 10.47 -2.72
N PHE A 585 16.35 9.83 -3.82
CA PHE A 585 16.07 8.39 -3.83
C PHE A 585 17.33 7.56 -3.53
N VAL A 586 18.48 7.97 -4.08
CA VAL A 586 19.79 7.36 -3.81
C VAL A 586 20.22 7.65 -2.37
N LEU A 587 19.95 8.86 -1.88
CA LEU A 587 20.15 9.17 -0.46
C LEU A 587 19.33 8.25 0.43
N GLY A 588 18.05 8.02 0.13
CA GLY A 588 17.21 7.09 0.87
C GLY A 588 17.81 5.68 0.90
N ARG A 589 18.28 5.18 -0.26
CA ARG A 589 18.94 3.87 -0.36
C ARG A 589 20.24 3.80 0.44
N LEU A 590 21.03 4.85 0.43
CA LEU A 590 22.24 4.99 1.24
C LEU A 590 21.91 4.94 2.74
N VAL A 591 20.90 5.71 3.19
CA VAL A 591 20.47 5.76 4.59
C VAL A 591 20.00 4.38 5.06
N HIS A 592 19.16 3.69 4.28
CA HIS A 592 18.74 2.32 4.59
C HIS A 592 19.92 1.34 4.62
N ALA A 593 20.87 1.46 3.69
CA ALA A 593 22.09 0.64 3.70
C ALA A 593 22.90 0.88 4.98
N LEU A 594 23.09 2.14 5.40
CA LEU A 594 23.77 2.48 6.66
C LEU A 594 23.04 1.92 7.89
N ALA A 595 21.70 1.97 7.92
CA ALA A 595 20.91 1.34 8.98
C ALA A 595 21.16 -0.18 9.05
N VAL A 596 21.22 -0.87 7.92
CA VAL A 596 21.49 -2.31 7.88
C VAL A 596 22.93 -2.60 8.29
N LEU A 597 23.92 -1.86 7.78
CA LEU A 597 25.33 -2.04 8.16
C LEU A 597 25.53 -1.83 9.68
N MET A 598 24.84 -0.84 10.26
CA MET A 598 24.85 -0.62 11.71
C MET A 598 24.27 -1.81 12.47
N TYR A 599 23.14 -2.35 11.99
CA TYR A 599 22.49 -3.54 12.56
C TYR A 599 23.37 -4.79 12.49
N LEU A 600 24.13 -4.97 11.42
CA LEU A 600 25.03 -6.13 11.27
C LEU A 600 26.34 -5.97 12.05
N ALA A 601 26.66 -4.74 12.47
CA ALA A 601 27.81 -4.39 13.28
C ALA A 601 27.56 -4.55 14.80
N VAL A 602 26.53 -5.31 15.21
CA VAL A 602 26.31 -5.68 16.62
C VAL A 602 27.56 -6.38 17.19
N ASN A 603 27.95 -6.00 18.41
CA ASN A 603 29.13 -6.52 19.12
C ASN A 603 30.49 -6.23 18.45
N THR A 604 30.56 -5.21 17.59
CA THR A 604 31.81 -4.80 16.97
C THR A 604 32.53 -3.72 17.79
N VAL A 605 33.87 -3.67 17.70
CA VAL A 605 34.65 -2.66 18.44
C VAL A 605 34.35 -1.24 17.94
N ALA A 606 34.00 -1.10 16.66
CA ALA A 606 33.66 0.17 16.04
C ALA A 606 32.20 0.62 16.31
N VAL A 607 31.36 -0.20 16.94
CA VAL A 607 29.90 0.02 17.03
C VAL A 607 29.54 1.35 17.70
N ALA A 608 30.26 1.75 18.76
CA ALA A 608 29.99 3.02 19.46
C ALA A 608 30.31 4.23 18.56
N ALA A 609 31.47 4.21 17.89
CA ALA A 609 31.87 5.27 16.96
C ALA A 609 30.96 5.33 15.73
N MET A 610 30.54 4.17 15.20
CA MET A 610 29.55 4.08 14.11
C MET A 610 28.20 4.65 14.54
N GLY A 611 27.73 4.30 15.75
CA GLY A 611 26.48 4.81 16.32
C GLY A 611 26.50 6.34 16.45
N LYS A 612 27.57 6.91 16.99
CA LYS A 612 27.71 8.37 17.10
C LYS A 612 27.68 9.07 15.74
N ALA A 613 28.48 8.60 14.78
CA ALA A 613 28.49 9.15 13.43
C ALA A 613 27.12 9.01 12.74
N LEU A 614 26.42 7.89 12.96
CA LEU A 614 25.07 7.68 12.43
C LEU A 614 24.06 8.67 13.03
N LEU A 615 24.17 8.97 14.33
CA LEU A 615 23.28 9.88 15.01
C LEU A 615 23.46 11.32 14.54
N GLU A 616 24.71 11.76 14.36
CA GLU A 616 25.04 13.07 13.75
C GLU A 616 24.49 13.18 12.32
N PHE A 617 24.65 12.12 11.52
CA PHE A 617 24.08 12.04 10.18
C PHE A 617 22.55 12.09 10.17
N VAL A 618 21.89 11.36 11.08
CA VAL A 618 20.43 11.41 11.23
C VAL A 618 19.99 12.81 11.62
N TRP A 619 20.70 13.44 12.55
CA TRP A 619 20.38 14.78 13.01
C TRP A 619 20.42 15.81 11.87
N ALA A 620 21.40 15.70 10.96
CA ALA A 620 21.53 16.58 9.80
C ALA A 620 20.34 16.46 8.82
N LEU A 621 19.74 15.26 8.68
CA LEU A 621 18.72 14.96 7.67
C LEU A 621 17.28 14.82 8.21
N ARG A 622 17.08 14.96 9.52
CA ARG A 622 15.81 14.62 10.21
C ARG A 622 14.54 15.28 9.68
N PHE A 623 14.64 16.41 8.97
CA PHE A 623 13.51 17.16 8.40
C PHE A 623 13.41 17.04 6.87
N HIS A 624 13.93 15.94 6.30
CA HIS A 624 13.85 15.71 4.87
C HIS A 624 12.41 15.61 4.35
N THR A 625 12.13 16.18 3.17
CA THR A 625 10.79 16.26 2.58
C THR A 625 10.29 14.91 2.06
N ASP A 626 11.18 14.10 1.50
CA ASP A 626 10.89 12.75 1.02
C ASP A 626 10.69 11.76 2.17
N SER A 627 9.59 11.01 2.15
CA SER A 627 9.22 10.06 3.19
C SER A 627 10.11 8.82 3.22
N TYR A 628 10.62 8.36 2.08
CA TYR A 628 11.48 7.18 2.02
C TYR A 628 12.82 7.44 2.72
N VAL A 629 13.37 8.66 2.58
CA VAL A 629 14.53 9.11 3.36
C VAL A 629 14.21 9.13 4.85
N ARG A 630 13.09 9.75 5.26
CA ARG A 630 12.68 9.80 6.68
C ARG A 630 12.50 8.41 7.30
N GLN A 631 11.87 7.47 6.57
CA GLN A 631 11.77 6.07 6.98
C GLN A 631 13.15 5.46 7.21
N GLY A 632 14.11 5.70 6.31
CA GLY A 632 15.50 5.27 6.46
C GLY A 632 16.16 5.81 7.73
N LEU A 633 15.98 7.11 8.02
CA LEU A 633 16.54 7.74 9.22
C LEU A 633 15.96 7.12 10.50
N LEU A 634 14.66 6.84 10.51
CA LEU A 634 14.02 6.16 11.64
C LEU A 634 14.51 4.71 11.79
N CYS A 635 14.77 4.01 10.69
CA CYS A 635 15.45 2.70 10.70
C CYS A 635 16.89 2.80 11.24
N CYS A 636 17.63 3.86 10.93
CA CYS A 636 18.96 4.11 11.50
C CYS A 636 18.89 4.20 13.03
N ILE A 637 17.91 4.93 13.57
CA ILE A 637 17.68 5.01 15.02
C ILE A 637 17.34 3.63 15.59
N SER A 638 16.47 2.85 14.94
CA SER A 638 16.16 1.48 15.37
C SER A 638 17.44 0.63 15.44
N SER A 639 18.21 0.60 14.36
CA SER A 639 19.46 -0.17 14.28
C SER A 639 20.48 0.25 15.33
N LEU A 640 20.61 1.56 15.60
CA LEU A 640 21.48 2.09 16.64
C LEU A 640 21.06 1.60 18.03
N LEU A 641 19.77 1.70 18.36
CA LEU A 641 19.22 1.26 19.65
C LEU A 641 19.35 -0.25 19.87
N PHE A 642 19.36 -1.04 18.79
CA PHE A 642 19.55 -2.49 18.87
C PHE A 642 21.02 -2.92 18.96
N SER A 643 21.92 -2.16 18.36
CA SER A 643 23.30 -2.63 18.10
C SER A 643 24.33 -2.06 19.04
N VAL A 644 24.13 -0.83 19.52
CA VAL A 644 25.03 -0.20 20.48
C VAL A 644 24.65 -0.67 21.90
N PRO A 645 25.62 -1.11 22.72
CA PRO A 645 25.38 -1.42 24.14
C PRO A 645 24.77 -0.23 24.89
N ALA A 646 23.86 -0.53 25.82
CA ALA A 646 23.10 0.49 26.55
C ALA A 646 24.01 1.39 27.41
N GLU A 647 25.13 0.84 27.88
CA GLU A 647 26.14 1.55 28.66
C GLU A 647 26.79 2.67 27.82
N CYS A 648 27.26 2.33 26.61
CA CYS A 648 27.84 3.31 25.69
C CYS A 648 26.83 4.37 25.23
N LEU A 649 25.57 3.97 25.04
CA LEU A 649 24.49 4.91 24.69
C LEU A 649 24.27 5.97 25.79
N LEU A 650 24.29 5.55 27.06
CA LEU A 650 24.08 6.45 28.18
C LEU A 650 25.32 7.27 28.57
N GLU A 651 26.52 6.73 28.42
CA GLU A 651 27.74 7.46 28.78
C GLU A 651 28.10 8.51 27.72
N ASP A 652 28.05 8.14 26.43
CA ASP A 652 28.63 8.94 25.35
C ASP A 652 27.61 9.71 24.48
N MET A 653 26.31 9.37 24.55
CA MET A 653 25.27 9.88 23.62
C MET A 653 23.95 10.30 24.31
N THR A 654 23.96 10.58 25.63
CA THR A 654 22.71 10.86 26.38
C THR A 654 21.98 12.11 25.90
N GLU A 655 22.68 13.20 25.62
CA GLU A 655 22.05 14.46 25.19
C GLU A 655 21.35 14.28 23.85
N GLU A 656 22.05 13.68 22.89
CA GLU A 656 21.55 13.41 21.54
C GLU A 656 20.36 12.42 21.56
N LEU A 657 20.35 11.45 22.49
CA LEU A 657 19.23 10.52 22.66
C LEU A 657 17.98 11.21 23.23
N LEU A 658 18.13 12.17 24.14
CA LEU A 658 17.00 12.95 24.66
C LEU A 658 16.39 13.86 23.59
N GLU A 659 17.26 14.51 22.80
CA GLU A 659 16.83 15.30 21.64
C GLU A 659 16.11 14.43 20.60
N THR A 660 16.66 13.24 20.33
CA THR A 660 16.05 12.24 19.45
C THR A 660 14.69 11.80 19.99
N GLN A 661 14.54 11.57 21.30
CA GLN A 661 13.27 11.21 21.91
C GLN A 661 12.20 12.29 21.69
N SER A 662 12.56 13.57 21.86
CA SER A 662 11.65 14.69 21.58
C SER A 662 11.23 14.72 20.11
N TRP A 663 12.18 14.58 19.19
CA TRP A 663 11.92 14.56 17.76
C TRP A 663 11.02 13.38 17.35
N LEU A 664 11.25 12.18 17.89
CA LEU A 664 10.40 11.02 17.63
C LEU A 664 8.94 11.26 18.09
N GLY A 665 8.74 11.96 19.21
CA GLY A 665 7.41 12.39 19.66
C GLY A 665 6.70 13.28 18.63
N ASP A 666 7.40 14.27 18.09
CA ASP A 666 6.88 15.12 17.02
C ASP A 666 6.54 14.33 15.75
N VAL A 667 7.38 13.36 15.36
CA VAL A 667 7.14 12.50 14.19
C VAL A 667 5.88 11.65 14.36
N VAL A 668 5.65 11.06 15.54
CA VAL A 668 4.46 10.26 15.83
C VAL A 668 3.17 11.08 15.66
N GLU A 669 3.19 12.35 16.05
CA GLU A 669 2.00 13.21 15.99
C GLU A 669 1.77 13.86 14.63
N LYS A 670 2.85 14.27 13.94
CA LYS A 670 2.76 15.23 12.82
C LYS A 670 3.19 14.69 11.46
N ASP A 671 3.93 13.57 11.37
CA ASP A 671 4.41 13.09 10.07
C ASP A 671 3.23 12.62 9.20
N PRO A 672 3.16 13.02 7.92
CA PRO A 672 2.10 12.56 7.01
C PRO A 672 2.17 11.06 6.72
N ASP A 673 3.36 10.47 6.71
CA ASP A 673 3.57 9.08 6.36
C ASP A 673 3.28 8.13 7.54
N GLY A 674 2.39 7.16 7.31
CA GLY A 674 1.98 6.21 8.35
C GLY A 674 3.09 5.28 8.82
N ASP A 675 4.02 4.92 7.93
CA ASP A 675 5.18 4.10 8.27
C ASP A 675 6.19 4.87 9.13
N CYS A 676 6.45 6.14 8.82
CA CYS A 676 7.25 7.02 9.69
C CYS A 676 6.67 7.08 11.11
N ARG A 677 5.36 7.35 11.26
CA ARG A 677 4.70 7.38 12.59
C ARG A 677 4.86 6.05 13.33
N ARG A 678 4.72 4.93 12.62
CA ARG A 678 4.85 3.57 13.18
C ARG A 678 6.27 3.29 13.66
N LEU A 679 7.28 3.59 12.84
CA LEU A 679 8.70 3.40 13.18
C LEU A 679 9.12 4.29 14.34
N ALA A 680 8.67 5.55 14.36
CA ALA A 680 8.95 6.46 15.45
C ALA A 680 8.36 5.98 16.78
N LEU A 681 7.12 5.48 16.77
CA LEU A 681 6.50 4.88 17.95
C LEU A 681 7.28 3.64 18.44
N GLN A 682 7.72 2.77 17.53
CA GLN A 682 8.53 1.60 17.88
C GLN A 682 9.85 2.03 18.56
N ASN A 683 10.54 3.03 18.02
CA ASN A 683 11.77 3.57 18.59
C ASN A 683 11.56 4.15 20.00
N LEU A 684 10.47 4.90 20.22
CA LEU A 684 10.12 5.41 21.55
C LEU A 684 9.91 4.28 22.57
N VAL A 685 9.20 3.22 22.17
CA VAL A 685 8.99 2.03 23.02
C VAL A 685 10.32 1.33 23.31
N PHE A 686 11.24 1.24 22.34
CA PHE A 686 12.57 0.68 22.57
C PHE A 686 13.39 1.50 23.55
N MET A 687 13.40 2.82 23.42
CA MET A 687 14.06 3.73 24.36
C MET A 687 13.51 3.58 25.79
N GLU A 688 12.19 3.47 25.94
CA GLU A 688 11.57 3.25 27.26
C GLU A 688 11.96 1.90 27.88
N ASN A 689 12.02 0.85 27.06
CA ASN A 689 12.43 -0.48 27.50
C ASN A 689 13.92 -0.53 27.91
N LEU A 690 14.79 0.17 27.19
CA LEU A 690 16.20 0.32 27.58
C LEU A 690 16.33 0.98 28.95
N LYS A 691 15.61 2.09 29.17
CA LYS A 691 15.59 2.78 30.48
C LYS A 691 15.12 1.85 31.61
N LYS A 692 14.09 1.04 31.39
CA LYS A 692 13.58 0.08 32.38
C LYS A 692 14.59 -1.04 32.69
N LYS A 693 15.28 -1.59 31.68
CA LYS A 693 16.30 -2.63 31.88
C LYS A 693 17.46 -2.13 32.75
N LEU A 694 17.87 -0.89 32.55
CA LEU A 694 18.95 -0.27 33.31
C LEU A 694 18.54 0.03 34.76
N GLN A 695 17.27 0.38 35.02
CA GLN A 695 16.73 0.55 36.37
C GLN A 695 16.54 -0.79 37.12
N ALA A 696 16.43 -1.91 36.40
CA ALA A 696 16.19 -3.24 36.96
C ALA A 696 17.47 -4.06 37.18
N ALA A 697 18.64 -3.59 36.69
CA ALA A 697 19.92 -4.23 36.97
C ALA A 697 20.31 -3.99 38.44
N PRO A 698 20.50 -5.04 39.27
CA PRO A 698 20.93 -4.85 40.65
C PRO A 698 22.35 -4.28 40.67
N SER A 699 22.55 -3.31 41.57
CA SER A 699 23.79 -2.58 41.83
C SER A 699 24.96 -3.48 42.21
#